data_AF-A0ABD5MG53-F1
#
_entry.id   AF-A0ABD5MG53-F1
#
_cell.length_a   1.000
_cell.length_b   1.000
_cell.length_c   1.000
_cell.angle_alpha   90.00
_cell.angle_beta   90.00
_cell.angle_gamma   90.00
#
_symmetry.space_group_name_H-M   'P 1'
#
loop_
_entity.id
_entity.type
_entity.pdbx_description
1 polymer ?
#
loop_
_entity_poly.entity_id
_entity_poly.type
_entity_poly.pdbx_seq_one_letter_code
_entity_poly.pdbx_strand_id
1 'polypeptide(L)'
;MSPGRQTRETGTEPPVVPAPEPPDSSEAWYADDVRSQREVAPGVVVTVRDASAGVGFAYQIREPTLSAAAERALETVLEYFAGVESRRPLTRQGAAERAARGLPPKYRRVIDRLVDVSPAARRRIDYYAMCELRLLGSLTPIALDDRVDVVDLEGGTDGALVVHTENYAPAVTGFRADADFASSVAGERLRRYTVPFAGFDVEVVVHRDRLLGDDRFEAKYAVLEPDLLPGDEALIAECKERIWEANVEEVVEDRTAFIRERARRFLSRRLTARNTRAWLAATRYRARSALSAYGLGVPPVDRRYAQDRLDDLVYYVLRDYVGEGVLTVPIRDPNLEDVEANRVGERVKVVPRADVVRAGERVPTNLAFETETAFVNVVTQLAAADGVELSASQPSAKVNLRPAGVAPDASGHGETIRCAVALPVISEDGPHVSIRKQSASPLTPIDLVGFGSIPTELVTLLWLCYEHHRVVLFSGPTGAGKTTLMNAHMPFIPYDHRPISIDEGSREVYLPHETGVSLTTREHENAYKRVSMADLMTEANYLNPDVEVIAEVNTPESFETFAEVLNTGHGVVGTTHAEDVETLVNRVVEQGLPVYLLRELDLVVFPRRVDGERYVGSVVELLSETDYEALPASARTGIVEKDGATLYYNTLLWRETDGSFAMAYDHPTLGGDGAATDGAAHRLALRVFDRIAAATDREVEAIEREFRRKQGYVEYLVQEEVTDVDSLFGFLSDLRTDEAATVERVRRQRAHQSAAAEGTGGSSPADASRPDGSASGGETRPGGASPDRTDGRRGRGR
;
A
#
# COMPACT_ATOMS: atom_id res chain seq x y z
N MET A 1 -69.97 -34.27 -45.03
CA MET A 1 -69.52 -34.33 -43.63
C MET A 1 -68.06 -34.75 -43.63
N SER A 2 -67.16 -33.78 -43.47
CA SER A 2 -65.71 -33.97 -43.44
C SER A 2 -65.22 -33.59 -42.03
N PRO A 3 -64.27 -34.33 -41.43
CA PRO A 3 -63.81 -34.04 -40.08
C PRO A 3 -62.88 -32.84 -40.05
N GLY A 4 -63.08 -31.98 -39.04
CA GLY A 4 -62.40 -30.70 -38.86
C GLY A 4 -60.90 -30.83 -38.61
N ARG A 5 -60.14 -29.97 -39.29
CA ARG A 5 -58.70 -29.76 -39.13
C ARG A 5 -58.51 -28.72 -38.02
N GLN A 6 -58.17 -29.16 -36.81
CA GLN A 6 -57.67 -28.25 -35.76
C GLN A 6 -56.23 -27.84 -36.12
N THR A 7 -56.08 -26.59 -36.53
CA THR A 7 -54.80 -25.89 -36.62
C THR A 7 -54.24 -25.67 -35.22
N ARG A 8 -53.06 -26.23 -34.94
CA ARG A 8 -52.25 -25.90 -33.77
C ARG A 8 -51.75 -24.47 -33.92
N GLU A 9 -52.13 -23.59 -33.00
CA GLU A 9 -51.53 -22.27 -32.82
C GLU A 9 -50.09 -22.45 -32.30
N THR A 10 -49.12 -22.09 -33.13
CA THR A 10 -47.74 -21.86 -32.73
C THR A 10 -47.68 -20.50 -32.04
N GLY A 11 -47.57 -20.49 -30.71
CA GLY A 11 -47.36 -19.28 -29.92
C GLY A 11 -45.99 -18.65 -30.21
N THR A 12 -45.96 -17.71 -31.14
CA THR A 12 -44.87 -16.74 -31.29
C THR A 12 -45.55 -15.42 -31.58
N GLU A 13 -45.85 -14.64 -30.53
CA GLU A 13 -46.33 -13.28 -30.71
C GLU A 13 -45.26 -12.47 -31.44
N PRO A 14 -45.61 -11.77 -32.54
CA PRO A 14 -44.68 -10.84 -33.18
C PRO A 14 -44.41 -9.67 -32.22
N PRO A 15 -43.20 -9.08 -32.24
CA PRO A 15 -42.96 -7.84 -31.52
C PRO A 15 -43.90 -6.78 -32.10
N VAL A 16 -44.92 -6.41 -31.34
CA VAL A 16 -45.75 -5.25 -31.66
C VAL A 16 -44.86 -4.04 -31.40
N VAL A 17 -44.37 -3.41 -32.48
CA VAL A 17 -43.89 -2.03 -32.39
C VAL A 17 -45.08 -1.23 -31.86
N PRO A 18 -44.99 -0.61 -30.68
CA PRO A 18 -46.08 0.21 -30.16
C PRO A 18 -46.47 1.23 -31.23
N ALA A 19 -47.76 1.45 -31.44
CA ALA A 19 -48.18 2.58 -32.27
C ALA A 19 -47.52 3.85 -31.69
N PRO A 20 -46.99 4.77 -32.53
CA PRO A 20 -46.54 6.06 -32.02
C PRO A 20 -47.69 6.64 -31.21
N GLU A 21 -47.41 7.02 -29.97
CA GLU A 21 -48.40 7.67 -29.14
C GLU A 21 -48.85 8.99 -29.82
N PRO A 22 -49.97 9.60 -29.40
CA PRO A 22 -50.34 10.93 -29.85
C PRO A 22 -49.35 12.01 -29.37
N PRO A 23 -49.15 13.12 -30.12
CA PRO A 23 -48.38 14.32 -29.72
C PRO A 23 -48.60 14.77 -28.27
N ASP A 24 -49.83 14.57 -27.81
CA ASP A 24 -50.35 15.05 -26.52
C ASP A 24 -50.24 13.99 -25.41
N SER A 25 -49.67 12.81 -25.71
CA SER A 25 -49.46 11.76 -24.71
C SER A 25 -48.36 12.16 -23.75
N SER A 26 -48.67 12.15 -22.45
CA SER A 26 -47.66 12.36 -21.42
C SER A 26 -46.55 11.31 -21.47
N GLU A 27 -46.74 10.15 -22.09
CA GLU A 27 -45.72 9.09 -22.19
C GLU A 27 -44.87 9.21 -23.47
N ALA A 28 -45.18 10.15 -24.36
CA ALA A 28 -44.47 10.31 -25.60
C ALA A 28 -43.11 11.00 -25.45
N TRP A 29 -42.15 10.57 -26.25
CA TRP A 29 -40.78 11.10 -26.23
C TRP A 29 -40.65 12.56 -26.69
N TYR A 30 -41.67 13.09 -27.35
CA TYR A 30 -41.75 14.47 -27.84
C TYR A 30 -42.73 15.33 -27.02
N ALA A 31 -43.22 14.85 -25.88
CA ALA A 31 -44.08 15.65 -25.01
C ALA A 31 -43.34 16.92 -24.56
N ASP A 32 -44.05 18.05 -24.44
CA ASP A 32 -43.44 19.37 -24.20
C ASP A 32 -42.65 19.44 -22.89
N ASP A 33 -43.00 18.60 -21.90
CA ASP A 33 -42.34 18.48 -20.61
C ASP A 33 -41.09 17.58 -20.64
N VAL A 34 -40.85 16.81 -21.72
CA VAL A 34 -39.69 15.93 -21.86
C VAL A 34 -38.49 16.73 -22.35
N ARG A 35 -37.40 16.72 -21.57
CA ARG A 35 -36.15 17.43 -21.89
C ARG A 35 -35.10 16.52 -22.50
N SER A 36 -35.05 15.27 -22.05
CA SER A 36 -34.10 14.28 -22.55
C SER A 36 -34.67 12.89 -22.38
N GLN A 37 -34.52 12.05 -23.39
CA GLN A 37 -34.84 10.63 -23.30
C GLN A 37 -33.75 9.81 -23.97
N ARG A 38 -33.28 8.77 -23.28
CA ARG A 38 -32.18 7.92 -23.78
C ARG A 38 -32.28 6.51 -23.23
N GLU A 39 -31.72 5.57 -23.98
CA GLU A 39 -31.58 4.18 -23.57
C GLU A 39 -30.22 3.99 -22.86
N VAL A 40 -30.24 3.56 -21.60
CA VAL A 40 -29.02 3.37 -20.77
C VAL A 40 -28.56 1.92 -20.72
N ALA A 41 -29.49 0.99 -20.97
CA ALA A 41 -29.23 -0.43 -21.16
C ALA A 41 -30.29 -1.00 -22.11
N PRO A 42 -30.08 -2.16 -22.77
CA PRO A 42 -31.04 -2.72 -23.73
C PRO A 42 -32.46 -2.85 -23.15
N GLY A 43 -33.39 -2.04 -23.64
CA GLY A 43 -34.79 -1.97 -23.19
C GLY A 43 -35.04 -1.12 -21.93
N VAL A 44 -34.03 -0.41 -21.42
CA VAL A 44 -34.11 0.46 -20.25
C VAL A 44 -33.98 1.92 -20.69
N VAL A 45 -35.06 2.67 -20.54
CA VAL A 45 -35.15 4.06 -20.99
C VAL A 45 -35.21 5.00 -19.80
N VAL A 46 -34.34 5.99 -19.78
CA VAL A 46 -34.34 7.10 -18.83
C VAL A 46 -34.94 8.33 -19.49
N THR A 47 -35.85 9.00 -18.79
CA THR A 47 -36.49 10.24 -19.24
C THR A 47 -36.30 11.32 -18.18
N VAL A 48 -35.75 12.47 -18.58
CA VAL A 48 -35.67 13.70 -17.77
C VAL A 48 -36.80 14.61 -18.22
N ARG A 49 -37.66 15.01 -17.28
CA ARG A 49 -38.83 15.86 -17.52
C ARG A 49 -38.80 17.10 -16.64
N ASP A 50 -39.57 18.12 -16.99
CA ASP A 50 -39.88 19.21 -16.06
C ASP A 50 -40.63 18.66 -14.83
N ALA A 51 -40.27 19.14 -13.64
CA ALA A 51 -40.98 18.74 -12.43
C ALA A 51 -42.43 19.26 -12.46
N SER A 52 -43.36 18.46 -11.94
CA SER A 52 -44.80 18.79 -11.89
C SER A 52 -45.12 20.02 -11.04
N ALA A 53 -44.21 20.45 -10.16
CA ALA A 53 -44.30 21.67 -9.36
C ALA A 53 -43.74 22.93 -10.06
N GLY A 54 -43.20 22.80 -11.29
CA GLY A 54 -42.70 23.91 -12.11
C GLY A 54 -41.29 24.41 -11.79
N VAL A 55 -40.58 23.78 -10.84
CA VAL A 55 -39.18 24.10 -10.50
C VAL A 55 -38.37 22.81 -10.43
N GLY A 56 -37.29 22.72 -11.21
CA GLY A 56 -36.40 21.55 -11.27
C GLY A 56 -36.85 20.50 -12.28
N PHE A 57 -36.17 19.35 -12.27
CA PHE A 57 -36.40 18.24 -13.20
C PHE A 57 -36.79 16.96 -12.45
N ALA A 58 -37.49 16.04 -13.11
CA ALA A 58 -37.77 14.70 -12.64
C ALA A 58 -37.02 13.66 -13.47
N TYR A 59 -36.41 12.67 -12.81
CA TYR A 59 -35.69 11.57 -13.44
C TYR A 59 -36.50 10.28 -13.33
N GLN A 60 -36.99 9.80 -14.47
CA GLN A 60 -37.85 8.61 -14.56
C GLN A 60 -37.17 7.48 -15.31
N ILE A 61 -37.35 6.26 -14.80
CA ILE A 61 -36.77 5.04 -15.37
C ILE A 61 -37.91 4.14 -15.83
N ARG A 62 -37.79 3.62 -17.05
CA ARG A 62 -38.66 2.59 -17.60
C ARG A 62 -37.85 1.37 -17.97
N GLU A 63 -38.11 0.26 -17.29
CA GLU A 63 -37.43 -1.03 -17.49
C GLU A 63 -38.23 -1.97 -18.42
N PRO A 64 -37.60 -3.01 -18.99
CA PRO A 64 -38.28 -3.94 -19.89
C PRO A 64 -39.29 -4.83 -19.16
N THR A 65 -40.53 -4.90 -19.65
CA THR A 65 -41.58 -5.72 -19.00
C THR A 65 -41.31 -7.22 -19.10
N LEU A 66 -41.53 -7.94 -18.00
CA LEU A 66 -41.53 -9.39 -17.97
C LEU A 66 -42.95 -9.94 -18.19
N SER A 67 -43.07 -11.03 -18.95
CA SER A 67 -44.31 -11.81 -18.96
C SER A 67 -44.40 -12.64 -17.68
N ALA A 68 -45.61 -13.04 -17.25
CA ALA A 68 -45.79 -13.88 -16.07
C ALA A 68 -44.97 -15.19 -16.09
N ALA A 69 -44.70 -15.75 -17.27
CA ALA A 69 -43.83 -16.93 -17.40
C ALA A 69 -42.35 -16.61 -17.17
N ALA A 70 -41.90 -15.42 -17.60
CA ALA A 70 -40.54 -14.95 -17.40
C ALA A 70 -40.30 -14.50 -15.94
N GLU A 71 -41.32 -13.94 -15.28
CA GLU A 71 -41.28 -13.60 -13.85
C GLU A 71 -41.05 -14.86 -12.99
N ARG A 72 -41.84 -15.92 -13.19
CA ARG A 72 -41.65 -17.19 -12.48
C ARG A 72 -40.27 -17.82 -12.75
N ALA A 73 -39.78 -17.69 -13.98
CA ALA A 73 -38.46 -18.17 -14.34
C ALA A 73 -37.34 -17.37 -13.64
N LEU A 74 -37.50 -16.05 -13.52
CA LEU A 74 -36.60 -15.20 -12.75
C LEU A 74 -36.66 -15.54 -11.26
N GLU A 75 -37.84 -15.72 -10.67
CA GLU A 75 -38.03 -16.13 -9.28
C GLU A 75 -37.29 -17.44 -8.99
N THR A 76 -37.42 -18.44 -9.85
CA THR A 76 -36.68 -19.71 -9.74
C THR A 76 -35.15 -19.50 -9.74
N VAL A 77 -34.66 -18.55 -10.55
CA VAL A 77 -33.24 -18.18 -10.58
C VAL A 77 -32.85 -17.52 -9.26
N LEU A 78 -33.60 -16.51 -8.80
CA LEU A 78 -33.30 -15.78 -7.57
C LEU A 78 -33.35 -16.70 -6.35
N GLU A 79 -34.35 -17.59 -6.24
CA GLU A 79 -34.45 -18.60 -5.18
C GLU A 79 -33.24 -19.53 -5.15
N TYR A 80 -32.74 -19.97 -6.31
CA TYR A 80 -31.53 -20.80 -6.37
C TYR A 80 -30.30 -20.07 -5.79
N PHE A 81 -30.21 -18.75 -6.00
CA PHE A 81 -29.12 -17.91 -5.53
C PHE A 81 -29.38 -17.22 -4.18
N ALA A 82 -30.55 -17.42 -3.55
CA ALA A 82 -30.95 -16.69 -2.35
C ALA A 82 -30.00 -16.92 -1.15
N GLY A 83 -29.33 -18.06 -1.10
CA GLY A 83 -28.31 -18.38 -0.08
C GLY A 83 -26.88 -17.97 -0.46
N VAL A 84 -26.70 -17.11 -1.47
CA VAL A 84 -25.37 -16.65 -1.92
C VAL A 84 -25.19 -15.20 -1.51
N GLU A 85 -24.16 -14.96 -0.70
CA GLU A 85 -23.62 -13.62 -0.52
C GLU A 85 -23.02 -13.15 -1.85
N SER A 86 -23.82 -12.39 -2.58
CA SER A 86 -23.44 -11.93 -3.91
C SER A 86 -22.72 -10.60 -3.78
N ARG A 87 -21.43 -10.59 -4.14
CA ARG A 87 -20.61 -9.38 -4.10
C ARG A 87 -21.16 -8.30 -5.02
N ARG A 88 -21.54 -7.17 -4.45
CA ARG A 88 -22.08 -6.00 -5.15
C ARG A 88 -20.98 -5.05 -5.59
N PRO A 89 -21.20 -4.25 -6.66
CA PRO A 89 -20.29 -3.16 -6.97
C PRO A 89 -20.40 -2.09 -5.88
N LEU A 90 -19.27 -1.48 -5.54
CA LEU A 90 -19.19 -0.51 -4.45
C LEU A 90 -19.39 0.94 -4.94
N THR A 91 -19.33 1.13 -6.25
CA THR A 91 -19.39 2.44 -6.90
C THR A 91 -20.20 2.32 -8.19
N ARG A 92 -20.74 3.45 -8.65
CA ARG A 92 -21.39 3.58 -9.96
C ARG A 92 -20.51 3.06 -11.10
N GLN A 93 -19.25 3.50 -11.13
CA GLN A 93 -18.28 3.07 -12.13
C GLN A 93 -18.07 1.54 -12.09
N GLY A 94 -17.98 0.95 -10.90
CA GLY A 94 -17.88 -0.50 -10.74
C GLY A 94 -19.13 -1.24 -11.25
N ALA A 95 -20.32 -0.67 -11.10
CA ALA A 95 -21.56 -1.24 -11.64
C ALA A 95 -21.56 -1.23 -13.17
N ALA A 96 -21.18 -0.11 -13.79
CA ALA A 96 -21.07 0.02 -15.24
C ALA A 96 -20.06 -0.96 -15.85
N GLU A 97 -18.85 -1.06 -15.28
CA GLU A 97 -17.82 -2.02 -15.71
C GLU A 97 -18.31 -3.47 -15.63
N ARG A 98 -19.03 -3.81 -14.56
CA ARG A 98 -19.54 -5.16 -14.33
C ARG A 98 -20.71 -5.47 -15.26
N ALA A 99 -21.60 -4.51 -15.53
CA ALA A 99 -22.69 -4.66 -16.49
C ALA A 99 -22.16 -4.89 -17.92
N ALA A 100 -21.11 -4.16 -18.32
CA ALA A 100 -20.45 -4.34 -19.62
C ALA A 100 -19.84 -5.75 -19.81
N ARG A 101 -19.32 -6.36 -18.74
CA ARG A 101 -18.83 -7.76 -18.77
C ARG A 101 -19.99 -8.79 -18.78
N GLY A 102 -21.16 -8.40 -18.27
CA GLY A 102 -22.34 -9.25 -18.11
C GLY A 102 -22.16 -10.36 -17.07
N LEU A 103 -23.16 -11.24 -16.97
CA LEU A 103 -23.13 -12.37 -16.03
C LEU A 103 -21.91 -13.28 -16.29
N PRO A 104 -21.14 -13.70 -15.27
CA PRO A 104 -20.02 -14.61 -15.51
C PRO A 104 -20.47 -15.96 -16.08
N PRO A 105 -19.59 -16.68 -16.80
CA PRO A 105 -19.92 -17.97 -17.39
C PRO A 105 -20.50 -18.98 -16.39
N LYS A 106 -20.03 -18.98 -15.13
CA LYS A 106 -20.55 -19.86 -14.08
C LYS A 106 -22.02 -19.59 -13.73
N TYR A 107 -22.46 -18.33 -13.75
CA TYR A 107 -23.85 -17.94 -13.54
C TYR A 107 -24.73 -18.27 -14.73
N ARG A 108 -24.31 -17.89 -15.96
CA ARG A 108 -25.08 -18.16 -17.20
C ARG A 108 -25.41 -19.65 -17.34
N ARG A 109 -24.43 -20.52 -17.08
CA ARG A 109 -24.61 -21.98 -17.15
C ARG A 109 -25.59 -22.55 -16.11
N VAL A 110 -25.73 -21.91 -14.95
CA VAL A 110 -26.75 -22.28 -13.96
C VAL A 110 -28.12 -21.84 -14.44
N ILE A 111 -28.24 -20.59 -14.90
CA ILE A 111 -29.47 -20.04 -15.44
C ILE A 111 -29.96 -20.90 -16.63
N ASP A 112 -29.08 -21.27 -17.56
CA ASP A 112 -29.38 -22.17 -18.70
C ASP A 112 -29.98 -23.53 -18.29
N ARG A 113 -29.78 -23.98 -17.04
CA ARG A 113 -30.36 -25.23 -16.51
C ARG A 113 -31.70 -25.01 -15.82
N LEU A 114 -31.91 -23.82 -15.25
CA LEU A 114 -33.11 -23.48 -14.49
C LEU A 114 -34.24 -23.00 -15.41
N VAL A 115 -33.90 -22.34 -16.52
CA VAL A 115 -34.90 -21.71 -17.40
C VAL A 115 -34.86 -22.28 -18.81
N ASP A 116 -36.05 -22.50 -19.38
CA ASP A 116 -36.27 -22.88 -20.78
C ASP A 116 -37.27 -21.89 -21.39
N VAL A 117 -36.74 -20.83 -22.02
CA VAL A 117 -37.52 -19.66 -22.48
C VAL A 117 -37.03 -19.15 -23.84
N SER A 118 -37.83 -18.32 -24.51
CA SER A 118 -37.44 -17.70 -25.77
C SER A 118 -36.20 -16.80 -25.62
N PRO A 119 -35.41 -16.56 -26.68
CA PRO A 119 -34.24 -15.67 -26.60
C PRO A 119 -34.57 -14.24 -26.15
N ALA A 120 -35.75 -13.73 -26.46
CA ALA A 120 -36.19 -12.40 -26.03
C ALA A 120 -36.53 -12.37 -24.54
N ALA A 121 -37.27 -13.38 -24.04
CA ALA A 121 -37.52 -13.54 -22.61
C ALA A 121 -36.22 -13.75 -21.84
N ARG A 122 -35.28 -14.53 -22.40
CA ARG A 122 -33.98 -14.77 -21.80
C ARG A 122 -33.19 -13.48 -21.59
N ARG A 123 -33.13 -12.59 -22.58
CA ARG A 123 -32.42 -11.30 -22.43
C ARG A 123 -32.96 -10.44 -21.29
N ARG A 124 -34.30 -10.44 -21.09
CA ARG A 124 -34.93 -9.71 -19.99
C ARG A 124 -34.66 -10.36 -18.64
N ILE A 125 -34.72 -11.69 -18.56
CA ILE A 125 -34.35 -12.44 -17.35
C ILE A 125 -32.88 -12.20 -17.01
N ASP A 126 -31.97 -12.21 -17.99
CA ASP A 126 -30.55 -11.94 -17.77
C ASP A 126 -30.32 -10.51 -17.25
N TYR A 127 -31.07 -9.52 -17.75
CA TYR A 127 -31.04 -8.15 -17.23
C TYR A 127 -31.42 -8.11 -15.75
N TYR A 128 -32.61 -8.59 -15.39
CA TYR A 128 -33.07 -8.56 -13.99
C TYR A 128 -32.22 -9.46 -13.09
N ALA A 129 -31.80 -10.63 -13.54
CA ALA A 129 -30.88 -11.48 -12.79
C ALA A 129 -29.53 -10.78 -12.59
N MET A 130 -29.05 -9.98 -13.55
CA MET A 130 -27.85 -9.19 -13.39
C MET A 130 -28.04 -8.05 -12.37
N CYS A 131 -29.16 -7.31 -12.44
CA CYS A 131 -29.52 -6.27 -11.48
C CYS A 131 -29.59 -6.85 -10.05
N GLU A 132 -30.38 -7.90 -9.89
CA GLU A 132 -30.72 -8.51 -8.60
C GLU A 132 -29.61 -9.38 -8.04
N LEU A 133 -28.75 -10.02 -8.84
CA LEU A 133 -27.68 -10.86 -8.30
C LEU A 133 -26.33 -10.14 -8.24
N ARG A 134 -26.05 -9.19 -9.14
CA ARG A 134 -24.66 -8.74 -9.38
C ARG A 134 -24.44 -7.23 -9.48
N LEU A 135 -25.50 -6.44 -9.62
CA LEU A 135 -25.45 -4.97 -9.66
C LEU A 135 -26.24 -4.41 -8.46
N LEU A 136 -26.84 -3.23 -8.62
CA LEU A 136 -27.38 -2.40 -7.54
C LEU A 136 -28.92 -2.45 -7.51
N GLY A 137 -29.50 -3.62 -7.79
CA GLY A 137 -30.96 -3.81 -7.79
C GLY A 137 -31.67 -2.79 -8.68
N SER A 138 -32.72 -2.18 -8.13
CA SER A 138 -33.53 -1.15 -8.79
C SER A 138 -32.78 0.16 -9.10
N LEU A 139 -31.66 0.44 -8.42
CA LEU A 139 -30.83 1.61 -8.70
C LEU A 139 -29.84 1.37 -9.85
N THR A 140 -29.76 0.15 -10.39
CA THR A 140 -28.85 -0.19 -11.50
C THR A 140 -28.95 0.79 -12.67
N PRO A 141 -30.13 1.22 -13.15
CA PRO A 141 -30.22 2.14 -14.29
C PRO A 141 -29.58 3.51 -14.04
N ILE A 142 -29.66 4.04 -12.82
CA ILE A 142 -28.95 5.28 -12.44
C ILE A 142 -27.44 5.06 -12.55
N ALA A 143 -26.99 3.89 -12.11
CA ALA A 143 -25.57 3.57 -12.13
C ALA A 143 -25.00 3.34 -13.55
N LEU A 144 -25.85 2.93 -14.49
CA LEU A 144 -25.46 2.70 -15.90
C LEU A 144 -25.58 3.95 -16.76
N ASP A 145 -26.25 4.99 -16.29
CA ASP A 145 -26.36 6.26 -17.01
C ASP A 145 -25.03 7.02 -16.94
N ASP A 146 -24.36 7.09 -18.08
CA ASP A 146 -23.07 7.76 -18.24
C ASP A 146 -23.18 9.28 -18.11
N ARG A 147 -24.36 9.85 -18.38
CA ARG A 147 -24.62 11.28 -18.24
C ARG A 147 -24.95 11.73 -16.83
N VAL A 148 -25.08 10.81 -15.87
CA VAL A 148 -25.21 11.17 -14.45
C VAL A 148 -23.81 11.47 -13.90
N ASP A 149 -23.57 12.71 -13.52
CA ASP A 149 -22.28 13.17 -12.99
C ASP A 149 -22.19 12.97 -11.47
N VAL A 150 -23.23 13.39 -10.76
CA VAL A 150 -23.29 13.38 -9.29
C VAL A 150 -24.66 12.88 -8.84
N VAL A 151 -24.67 12.10 -7.76
CA VAL A 151 -25.90 11.73 -7.04
C VAL A 151 -25.78 12.29 -5.63
N ASP A 152 -26.78 13.02 -5.18
CA ASP A 152 -26.82 13.70 -3.88
C ASP A 152 -28.24 13.66 -3.27
N LEU A 153 -28.41 14.26 -2.10
CA LEU A 153 -29.69 14.42 -1.41
C LEU A 153 -30.28 15.80 -1.64
N GLU A 154 -31.58 15.87 -1.87
CA GLU A 154 -32.30 17.15 -1.88
C GLU A 154 -32.46 17.66 -0.44
N GLY A 155 -31.84 18.80 -0.10
CA GLY A 155 -31.90 19.40 1.24
C GLY A 155 -33.27 19.95 1.66
N GLY A 156 -34.32 19.76 0.85
CA GLY A 156 -35.66 20.34 1.07
C GLY A 156 -36.85 19.39 0.89
N THR A 157 -36.65 18.13 0.48
CA THR A 157 -37.71 17.12 0.37
C THR A 157 -37.41 15.92 1.28
N ASP A 158 -38.33 14.96 1.38
CA ASP A 158 -38.33 13.80 2.28
C ASP A 158 -37.11 12.82 2.14
N GLY A 159 -35.93 13.28 1.74
CA GLY A 159 -34.72 12.47 1.58
C GLY A 159 -34.67 11.74 0.24
N ALA A 160 -35.19 12.32 -0.84
CA ALA A 160 -35.11 11.73 -2.17
C ALA A 160 -33.67 11.84 -2.74
N LEU A 161 -33.25 10.82 -3.49
CA LEU A 161 -32.02 10.86 -4.27
C LEU A 161 -32.22 11.78 -5.48
N VAL A 162 -31.26 12.67 -5.69
CA VAL A 162 -31.19 13.59 -6.81
C VAL A 162 -30.01 13.22 -7.68
N VAL A 163 -30.21 13.24 -8.99
CA VAL A 163 -29.14 13.09 -9.96
C VAL A 163 -28.87 14.42 -10.65
N HIS A 164 -27.59 14.74 -10.77
CA HIS A 164 -27.08 15.82 -11.59
C HIS A 164 -26.58 15.18 -12.87
N THR A 165 -27.14 15.61 -13.99
CA THR A 165 -26.69 15.16 -15.31
C THR A 165 -25.90 16.26 -15.99
N GLU A 166 -25.11 15.91 -17.01
CA GLU A 166 -24.29 16.86 -17.79
C GLU A 166 -25.03 18.15 -18.20
N ASN A 167 -26.34 18.04 -18.48
CA ASN A 167 -27.15 19.12 -19.03
C ASN A 167 -28.26 19.61 -18.09
N TYR A 168 -28.52 18.90 -16.98
CA TYR A 168 -29.66 19.20 -16.09
C TYR A 168 -29.27 18.94 -14.64
N ALA A 169 -29.45 19.95 -13.79
CA ALA A 169 -29.20 19.86 -12.35
C ALA A 169 -30.13 20.81 -11.58
N PRO A 170 -30.82 20.36 -10.50
CA PRO A 170 -31.01 18.99 -10.01
C PRO A 170 -32.22 18.25 -10.65
N ALA A 171 -32.12 16.94 -10.84
CA ALA A 171 -33.23 16.07 -11.25
C ALA A 171 -33.61 15.04 -10.17
N VAL A 172 -34.83 15.14 -9.63
CA VAL A 172 -35.31 14.30 -8.51
C VAL A 172 -35.69 12.91 -9.02
N THR A 173 -35.19 11.85 -8.36
CA THR A 173 -35.54 10.46 -8.68
C THR A 173 -36.70 9.96 -7.82
N GLY A 174 -37.26 8.80 -8.18
CA GLY A 174 -38.25 8.10 -7.35
C GLY A 174 -37.67 7.34 -6.15
N PHE A 175 -36.35 7.40 -5.92
CA PHE A 175 -35.67 6.66 -4.87
C PHE A 175 -35.31 7.57 -3.69
N ARG A 176 -35.18 6.95 -2.52
CA ARG A 176 -34.85 7.63 -1.26
C ARG A 176 -33.39 7.34 -0.87
N ALA A 177 -32.85 8.16 0.03
CA ALA A 177 -31.51 8.04 0.57
C ALA A 177 -31.24 6.70 1.25
N ASP A 178 -32.28 6.09 1.82
CA ASP A 178 -32.26 4.79 2.51
C ASP A 178 -32.54 3.60 1.57
N ALA A 179 -32.66 3.84 0.26
CA ALA A 179 -32.80 2.76 -0.71
C ALA A 179 -31.55 1.87 -0.70
N ASP A 180 -31.75 0.57 -0.87
CA ASP A 180 -30.66 -0.39 -1.00
C ASP A 180 -29.67 0.08 -2.07
N PHE A 181 -28.38 0.09 -1.71
CA PHE A 181 -27.27 0.50 -2.57
C PHE A 181 -27.17 1.99 -2.91
N ALA A 182 -27.97 2.87 -2.31
CA ALA A 182 -27.89 4.32 -2.53
C ALA A 182 -26.46 4.87 -2.34
N SER A 183 -25.77 4.44 -1.26
CA SER A 183 -24.38 4.81 -1.00
C SER A 183 -23.42 4.34 -2.08
N SER A 184 -23.63 3.15 -2.65
CA SER A 184 -22.82 2.63 -3.76
C SER A 184 -23.04 3.39 -5.07
N VAL A 185 -24.25 3.89 -5.32
CA VAL A 185 -24.54 4.70 -6.52
C VAL A 185 -23.92 6.10 -6.42
N ALA A 186 -23.99 6.71 -5.24
CA ALA A 186 -23.35 7.99 -4.96
C ALA A 186 -21.82 7.86 -4.74
N GLY A 187 -21.34 6.63 -4.54
CA GLY A 187 -19.95 6.33 -4.20
C GLY A 187 -18.95 6.58 -5.33
N GLU A 188 -17.77 7.05 -4.95
CA GLU A 188 -16.66 7.36 -5.84
C GLU A 188 -15.48 6.42 -5.57
N ARG A 189 -14.90 5.89 -6.64
CA ARG A 189 -13.69 5.06 -6.55
C ARG A 189 -12.46 5.97 -6.47
N LEU A 190 -11.69 5.82 -5.40
CA LEU A 190 -10.43 6.55 -5.20
C LEU A 190 -9.26 5.80 -5.81
N ARG A 191 -9.15 4.50 -5.53
CA ARG A 191 -8.05 3.64 -6.03
C ARG A 191 -8.55 2.24 -6.37
N ARG A 192 -7.82 1.58 -7.28
CA ARG A 192 -7.98 0.17 -7.65
C ARG A 192 -6.62 -0.43 -7.96
N TYR A 193 -6.32 -1.56 -7.36
CA TYR A 193 -5.11 -2.33 -7.63
C TYR A 193 -5.33 -3.80 -7.24
N THR A 194 -4.29 -4.62 -7.35
CA THR A 194 -4.33 -6.04 -6.99
C THR A 194 -3.22 -6.37 -6.01
N VAL A 195 -3.52 -7.29 -5.08
CA VAL A 195 -2.56 -7.85 -4.12
C VAL A 195 -2.36 -9.33 -4.47
N PRO A 196 -1.13 -9.77 -4.78
CA PRO A 196 -0.87 -11.16 -5.13
C PRO A 196 -0.89 -12.06 -3.89
N PHE A 197 -1.52 -13.23 -4.01
CA PHE A 197 -1.51 -14.28 -3.01
C PHE A 197 -1.55 -15.65 -3.67
N ALA A 198 -0.50 -16.47 -3.47
CA ALA A 198 -0.46 -17.85 -3.93
C ALA A 198 -0.86 -18.01 -5.42
N GLY A 199 -0.38 -17.12 -6.30
CA GLY A 199 -0.70 -17.13 -7.73
C GLY A 199 -2.10 -16.64 -8.10
N PHE A 200 -2.82 -16.02 -7.17
CA PHE A 200 -4.05 -15.27 -7.40
C PHE A 200 -3.79 -13.78 -7.24
N ASP A 201 -4.32 -12.96 -8.14
CA ASP A 201 -4.32 -11.50 -7.98
C ASP A 201 -5.66 -11.07 -7.38
N VAL A 202 -5.67 -10.76 -6.09
CA VAL A 202 -6.88 -10.35 -5.39
C VAL A 202 -7.08 -8.86 -5.57
N GLU A 203 -8.22 -8.47 -6.12
CA GLU A 203 -8.52 -7.07 -6.35
C GLU A 203 -8.73 -6.32 -5.03
N VAL A 204 -8.35 -5.05 -4.99
CA VAL A 204 -8.60 -4.13 -3.89
C VAL A 204 -9.16 -2.84 -4.48
N VAL A 205 -10.23 -2.32 -3.87
CA VAL A 205 -10.84 -1.05 -4.23
C VAL A 205 -10.98 -0.18 -3.00
N VAL A 206 -10.43 1.03 -3.08
CA VAL A 206 -10.65 2.09 -2.09
C VAL A 206 -11.68 3.05 -2.65
N HIS A 207 -12.74 3.32 -1.92
CA HIS A 207 -13.84 4.19 -2.34
C HIS A 207 -14.30 5.09 -1.20
N ARG A 208 -15.03 6.16 -1.53
CA ARG A 208 -15.71 7.02 -0.57
C ARG A 208 -17.19 7.12 -0.90
N ASP A 209 -18.01 7.27 0.12
CA ASP A 209 -19.45 7.45 -0.04
C ASP A 209 -19.76 8.95 0.02
N ARG A 210 -20.64 9.43 -0.87
CA ARG A 210 -21.03 10.85 -0.90
C ARG A 210 -22.33 11.16 -0.16
N LEU A 211 -23.04 10.13 0.31
CA LEU A 211 -24.24 10.32 1.11
C LEU A 211 -23.87 10.49 2.59
N LEU A 212 -24.34 11.57 3.21
CA LEU A 212 -24.13 11.85 4.63
C LEU A 212 -25.00 10.94 5.50
N GLY A 213 -24.42 10.39 6.57
CA GLY A 213 -25.15 9.71 7.65
C GLY A 213 -25.20 8.19 7.60
N ASP A 214 -24.70 7.54 6.54
CA ASP A 214 -24.69 6.07 6.40
C ASP A 214 -23.48 5.42 7.09
N ASP A 215 -22.31 6.05 7.01
CA ASP A 215 -21.09 5.63 7.69
C ASP A 215 -20.34 6.83 8.27
N ARG A 216 -19.64 6.64 9.40
CA ARG A 216 -18.83 7.69 10.04
C ARG A 216 -17.46 7.86 9.39
N PHE A 217 -17.04 6.90 8.56
CA PHE A 217 -15.77 6.92 7.87
C PHE A 217 -15.90 7.52 6.47
N GLU A 218 -14.99 8.41 6.10
CA GLU A 218 -15.00 9.09 4.80
C GLU A 218 -14.64 8.13 3.65
N ALA A 219 -13.63 7.28 3.86
CA ALA A 219 -13.19 6.27 2.90
C ALA A 219 -13.46 4.85 3.42
N LYS A 220 -13.49 3.88 2.50
CA LYS A 220 -13.68 2.45 2.74
C LYS A 220 -12.70 1.65 1.89
N TYR A 221 -12.16 0.57 2.44
CA TYR A 221 -11.19 -0.32 1.79
C TYR A 221 -11.82 -1.69 1.56
N ALA A 222 -12.01 -2.10 0.31
CA ALA A 222 -12.67 -3.35 0.02
C ALA A 222 -11.74 -4.36 -0.61
N VAL A 223 -11.63 -5.53 0.01
CA VAL A 223 -10.98 -6.72 -0.55
C VAL A 223 -12.00 -7.52 -1.34
N LEU A 224 -11.60 -7.84 -2.56
CA LEU A 224 -12.49 -8.31 -3.59
C LEU A 224 -12.16 -9.77 -3.95
N GLU A 225 -12.38 -10.66 -2.99
CA GLU A 225 -12.17 -12.11 -3.11
C GLU A 225 -13.11 -12.77 -4.15
N PRO A 226 -12.81 -14.01 -4.60
CA PRO A 226 -13.62 -14.73 -5.58
C PRO A 226 -15.04 -15.08 -5.11
N ASP A 227 -16.07 -14.86 -5.94
CA ASP A 227 -17.46 -15.16 -5.57
C ASP A 227 -17.70 -16.66 -5.36
N LEU A 228 -18.33 -17.04 -4.24
CA LEU A 228 -18.77 -18.41 -3.98
C LEU A 228 -20.18 -18.67 -4.56
N LEU A 229 -20.47 -19.91 -4.96
CA LEU A 229 -21.80 -20.38 -5.38
C LEU A 229 -22.52 -21.13 -4.24
N PRO A 230 -23.84 -21.39 -4.34
CA PRO A 230 -24.55 -22.09 -3.28
C PRO A 230 -23.91 -23.46 -3.00
N GLY A 231 -23.61 -23.71 -1.72
CA GLY A 231 -22.98 -24.95 -1.24
C GLY A 231 -21.47 -25.06 -1.47
N ASP A 232 -20.80 -24.00 -1.94
CA ASP A 232 -19.34 -23.97 -2.05
C ASP A 232 -18.65 -23.93 -0.68
N GLU A 233 -19.19 -23.19 0.28
CA GLU A 233 -18.68 -23.17 1.66
C GLU A 233 -18.64 -24.56 2.29
N ALA A 234 -19.70 -25.37 2.09
CA ALA A 234 -19.74 -26.74 2.56
C ALA A 234 -18.69 -27.63 1.87
N LEU A 235 -18.39 -27.38 0.59
CA LEU A 235 -17.32 -28.09 -0.14
C LEU A 235 -15.94 -27.68 0.37
N ILE A 236 -15.75 -26.39 0.68
CA ILE A 236 -14.53 -25.87 1.28
C ILE A 236 -14.33 -26.53 2.65
N ALA A 237 -15.34 -26.52 3.52
CA ALA A 237 -15.29 -27.15 4.83
C ALA A 237 -14.96 -28.65 4.75
N GLU A 238 -15.65 -29.40 3.88
CA GLU A 238 -15.37 -30.84 3.68
C GLU A 238 -13.93 -31.07 3.17
N CYS A 239 -13.43 -30.20 2.30
CA CYS A 239 -12.07 -30.28 1.81
C CYS A 239 -11.04 -30.02 2.92
N LYS A 240 -11.28 -29.02 3.77
CA LYS A 240 -10.40 -28.65 4.88
C LYS A 240 -10.31 -29.78 5.91
N GLU A 241 -11.45 -30.33 6.35
CA GLU A 241 -11.49 -31.51 7.23
C GLU A 241 -10.68 -32.66 6.65
N ARG A 242 -10.84 -32.95 5.35
CA ARG A 242 -10.12 -34.06 4.71
C ARG A 242 -8.62 -33.84 4.54
N ILE A 243 -8.19 -32.59 4.44
CA ILE A 243 -6.77 -32.23 4.45
C ILE A 243 -6.22 -32.40 5.86
N TRP A 244 -6.97 -32.01 6.89
CA TRP A 244 -6.58 -32.14 8.30
C TRP A 244 -6.45 -33.60 8.76
N GLU A 245 -7.41 -34.46 8.42
CA GLU A 245 -7.40 -35.90 8.79
C GLU A 245 -6.24 -36.69 8.18
N ALA A 246 -5.59 -36.12 7.18
CA ALA A 246 -4.54 -36.82 6.48
C ALA A 246 -3.20 -36.62 7.17
N ASN A 247 -2.84 -37.61 7.99
CA ASN A 247 -1.49 -37.70 8.54
C ASN A 247 -0.46 -37.52 7.43
N VAL A 248 0.41 -36.53 7.60
CA VAL A 248 1.56 -36.32 6.73
C VAL A 248 2.74 -37.03 7.40
N GLU A 249 3.18 -38.15 6.83
CA GLU A 249 4.30 -38.94 7.36
C GLU A 249 5.67 -38.38 6.91
N GLU A 250 5.70 -37.44 5.97
CA GLU A 250 6.91 -36.82 5.40
C GLU A 250 7.00 -35.31 5.70
N VAL A 251 8.23 -34.78 5.73
CA VAL A 251 8.47 -33.33 5.89
C VAL A 251 8.02 -32.61 4.61
N VAL A 252 7.09 -31.67 4.75
CA VAL A 252 6.57 -30.89 3.61
C VAL A 252 7.49 -29.69 3.36
N GLU A 253 8.26 -29.72 2.28
CA GLU A 253 9.16 -28.63 1.88
C GLU A 253 8.40 -27.41 1.31
N ASP A 254 7.35 -27.64 0.51
CA ASP A 254 6.47 -26.58 -0.02
C ASP A 254 5.02 -26.81 0.43
N ARG A 255 4.66 -26.15 1.53
CA ARG A 255 3.30 -26.20 2.09
C ARG A 255 2.24 -25.69 1.11
N THR A 256 2.57 -24.68 0.30
CA THR A 256 1.60 -24.07 -0.63
C THR A 256 1.26 -25.02 -1.76
N ALA A 257 2.26 -25.61 -2.40
CA ALA A 257 2.06 -26.60 -3.47
C ALA A 257 1.33 -27.84 -2.95
N PHE A 258 1.73 -28.34 -1.77
CA PHE A 258 1.12 -29.51 -1.14
C PHE A 258 -0.38 -29.33 -0.89
N ILE A 259 -0.77 -28.23 -0.22
CA ILE A 259 -2.17 -27.93 0.07
C ILE A 259 -2.96 -27.71 -1.23
N ARG A 260 -2.39 -26.98 -2.20
CA ARG A 260 -3.03 -26.72 -3.50
C ARG A 260 -3.35 -28.00 -4.24
N GLU A 261 -2.39 -28.91 -4.36
CA GLU A 261 -2.58 -30.15 -5.11
C GLU A 261 -3.67 -31.03 -4.47
N ARG A 262 -3.63 -31.14 -3.14
CA ARG A 262 -4.60 -31.92 -2.38
C ARG A 262 -6.01 -31.35 -2.48
N ALA A 263 -6.14 -30.04 -2.33
CA ALA A 263 -7.39 -29.32 -2.51
C ALA A 263 -7.95 -29.52 -3.93
N ARG A 264 -7.12 -29.28 -4.96
CA ARG A 264 -7.51 -29.47 -6.36
C ARG A 264 -7.97 -30.91 -6.63
N ARG A 265 -7.24 -31.90 -6.13
CA ARG A 265 -7.59 -33.32 -6.32
C ARG A 265 -8.90 -33.70 -5.64
N PHE A 266 -9.15 -33.23 -4.42
CA PHE A 266 -10.38 -33.52 -3.69
C PHE A 266 -11.59 -32.83 -4.33
N LEU A 267 -11.48 -31.52 -4.53
CA LEU A 267 -12.57 -30.67 -5.03
C LEU A 267 -12.96 -31.04 -6.47
N SER A 268 -11.98 -31.32 -7.35
CA SER A 268 -12.27 -31.79 -8.72
C SER A 268 -13.06 -33.10 -8.75
N ARG A 269 -12.72 -34.07 -7.89
CA ARG A 269 -13.47 -35.33 -7.75
C ARG A 269 -14.91 -35.08 -7.28
N ARG A 270 -15.10 -34.22 -6.28
CA ARG A 270 -16.42 -33.88 -5.73
C ARG A 270 -17.31 -33.16 -6.72
N LEU A 271 -16.78 -32.17 -7.44
CA LEU A 271 -17.49 -31.45 -8.49
C LEU A 271 -17.91 -32.39 -9.63
N THR A 272 -17.05 -33.33 -10.03
CA THR A 272 -17.35 -34.32 -11.08
C THR A 272 -18.44 -35.31 -10.63
N ALA A 273 -18.36 -35.83 -9.40
CA ALA A 273 -19.33 -36.79 -8.86
C ALA A 273 -20.74 -36.19 -8.72
N ARG A 274 -20.86 -34.95 -8.23
CA ARG A 274 -22.14 -34.24 -8.15
C ARG A 274 -22.72 -33.91 -9.53
N ASN A 275 -21.88 -33.52 -10.50
CA ASN A 275 -22.32 -33.29 -11.87
C ASN A 275 -22.96 -34.53 -12.50
N THR A 276 -22.48 -35.72 -12.19
CA THR A 276 -23.01 -36.98 -12.72
C THR A 276 -24.43 -37.28 -12.17
N ARG A 277 -24.68 -37.01 -10.88
CA ARG A 277 -26.01 -37.14 -10.27
C ARG A 277 -26.98 -36.06 -10.76
N ALA A 278 -26.53 -34.82 -10.87
CA ALA A 278 -27.32 -33.72 -11.43
C ALA A 278 -27.68 -33.97 -12.91
N TRP A 279 -26.75 -34.52 -13.69
CA TRP A 279 -27.00 -34.96 -15.06
C TRP A 279 -28.05 -36.08 -15.11
N LEU A 280 -27.98 -37.10 -14.25
CA LEU A 280 -29.01 -38.16 -14.17
C LEU A 280 -30.39 -37.61 -13.77
N ALA A 281 -30.45 -36.62 -12.88
CA ALA A 281 -31.70 -35.96 -12.48
C ALA A 281 -32.28 -35.08 -13.59
N ALA A 282 -31.45 -34.26 -14.25
CA ALA A 282 -31.85 -33.43 -15.38
C ALA A 282 -32.26 -34.27 -16.60
N THR A 283 -31.61 -35.41 -16.82
CA THR A 283 -31.98 -36.35 -17.89
C THR A 283 -33.29 -37.06 -17.58
N ARG A 284 -33.59 -37.38 -16.32
CA ARG A 284 -34.90 -37.91 -15.91
C ARG A 284 -36.04 -36.90 -16.08
N TYR A 285 -35.77 -35.62 -15.82
CA TYR A 285 -36.77 -34.56 -15.99
C TYR A 285 -36.99 -34.25 -17.48
N ARG A 286 -35.90 -34.13 -18.26
CA ARG A 286 -35.97 -33.94 -19.72
C ARG A 286 -36.54 -35.15 -20.45
N ALA A 287 -36.27 -36.38 -20.02
CA ALA A 287 -36.86 -37.57 -20.64
C ALA A 287 -38.38 -37.70 -20.41
N ARG A 288 -38.91 -37.08 -19.35
CA ARG A 288 -40.36 -37.02 -19.11
C ARG A 288 -41.05 -35.92 -19.93
N SER A 289 -40.33 -34.88 -20.32
CA SER A 289 -40.85 -33.76 -21.14
C SER A 289 -40.56 -33.91 -22.64
N ALA A 290 -39.53 -34.68 -23.03
CA ALA A 290 -39.05 -34.81 -24.41
C ALA A 290 -39.70 -35.95 -25.21
N LEU A 291 -40.67 -36.69 -24.65
CA LEU A 291 -41.38 -37.76 -25.37
C LEU A 291 -42.69 -37.33 -26.03
N SER A 292 -43.03 -36.03 -26.04
CA SER A 292 -44.07 -35.51 -26.93
C SER A 292 -43.54 -34.38 -27.81
N ALA A 293 -42.89 -34.80 -28.89
CA ALA A 293 -42.69 -34.08 -30.15
C ALA A 293 -41.56 -33.03 -30.22
N TYR A 294 -40.67 -33.26 -31.19
CA TYR A 294 -39.68 -32.36 -31.79
C TYR A 294 -38.33 -32.23 -31.07
N GLY A 295 -37.32 -32.83 -31.70
CA GLY A 295 -36.01 -33.10 -31.14
C GLY A 295 -35.07 -31.89 -31.04
N LEU A 296 -34.21 -31.95 -30.03
CA LEU A 296 -32.98 -31.17 -29.87
C LEU A 296 -31.94 -32.03 -29.14
N GLY A 297 -30.73 -32.10 -29.69
CA GLY A 297 -29.58 -32.76 -29.07
C GLY A 297 -29.06 -31.97 -27.87
N VAL A 298 -28.66 -32.68 -26.82
CA VAL A 298 -28.04 -32.11 -25.62
C VAL A 298 -26.53 -31.93 -25.90
N PRO A 299 -25.95 -30.72 -25.81
CA PRO A 299 -24.50 -30.57 -25.95
C PRO A 299 -23.78 -31.20 -24.74
N PRO A 300 -22.58 -31.78 -24.95
CA PRO A 300 -21.83 -32.44 -23.89
C PRO A 300 -21.40 -31.43 -22.81
N VAL A 301 -21.45 -31.86 -21.54
CA VAL A 301 -21.02 -31.08 -20.38
C VAL A 301 -19.50 -30.90 -20.44
N ASP A 302 -19.06 -29.68 -20.75
CA ASP A 302 -17.68 -29.35 -21.07
C ASP A 302 -16.78 -29.24 -19.82
N ARG A 303 -15.51 -29.69 -19.93
CA ARG A 303 -14.49 -29.70 -18.86
C ARG A 303 -14.23 -28.30 -18.26
N ARG A 304 -14.59 -27.25 -19.00
CA ARG A 304 -14.50 -25.82 -18.62
C ARG A 304 -15.45 -25.40 -17.48
N TYR A 305 -16.46 -26.20 -17.12
CA TYR A 305 -17.31 -25.93 -15.94
C TYR A 305 -16.54 -26.06 -14.62
N ALA A 306 -15.49 -26.88 -14.60
CA ALA A 306 -14.80 -27.24 -13.38
C ALA A 306 -13.67 -26.27 -13.00
N GLN A 307 -12.94 -25.68 -13.96
CA GLN A 307 -11.70 -24.96 -13.67
C GLN A 307 -11.92 -23.65 -12.89
N ASP A 308 -12.75 -22.72 -13.37
CA ASP A 308 -12.96 -21.43 -12.69
C ASP A 308 -13.50 -21.60 -11.25
N ARG A 309 -14.55 -22.42 -11.07
CA ARG A 309 -15.11 -22.70 -9.74
C ARG A 309 -14.12 -23.48 -8.86
N LEU A 310 -13.33 -24.38 -9.43
CA LEU A 310 -12.31 -25.11 -8.68
C LEU A 310 -11.24 -24.14 -8.17
N ASP A 311 -10.81 -23.19 -8.99
CA ASP A 311 -9.82 -22.20 -8.61
C ASP A 311 -10.35 -21.26 -7.52
N ASP A 312 -11.61 -20.83 -7.60
CA ASP A 312 -12.28 -20.08 -6.52
C ASP A 312 -12.27 -20.87 -5.20
N LEU A 313 -12.67 -22.15 -5.21
CA LEU A 313 -12.67 -23.00 -4.02
C LEU A 313 -11.26 -23.23 -3.46
N VAL A 314 -10.28 -23.42 -4.34
CA VAL A 314 -8.87 -23.63 -3.97
C VAL A 314 -8.28 -22.37 -3.35
N TYR A 315 -8.66 -21.18 -3.82
CA TYR A 315 -8.27 -19.91 -3.20
C TYR A 315 -8.63 -19.89 -1.71
N TYR A 316 -9.89 -20.18 -1.35
CA TYR A 316 -10.33 -20.16 0.06
C TYR A 316 -9.66 -21.24 0.92
N VAL A 317 -9.34 -22.40 0.35
CA VAL A 317 -8.57 -23.43 1.08
C VAL A 317 -7.15 -22.94 1.33
N LEU A 318 -6.50 -22.32 0.35
CA LEU A 318 -5.15 -21.77 0.51
C LEU A 318 -5.13 -20.57 1.46
N ARG A 319 -6.10 -19.66 1.36
CA ARG A 319 -6.24 -18.50 2.24
C ARG A 319 -6.25 -18.89 3.71
N ASP A 320 -6.93 -20.00 4.04
CA ASP A 320 -7.12 -20.40 5.43
C ASP A 320 -6.04 -21.38 5.93
N TYR A 321 -5.35 -22.13 5.05
CA TYR A 321 -4.28 -23.08 5.46
C TYR A 321 -2.85 -22.59 5.21
N VAL A 322 -2.68 -21.64 4.29
CA VAL A 322 -1.39 -21.07 3.88
C VAL A 322 -1.33 -19.59 4.25
N GLY A 323 -2.43 -18.86 4.05
CA GLY A 323 -2.58 -17.48 4.53
C GLY A 323 -3.08 -17.41 5.98
N GLU A 324 -3.53 -16.22 6.36
CA GLU A 324 -3.97 -15.85 7.71
C GLU A 324 -5.47 -15.53 7.72
N GLY A 325 -6.25 -16.33 6.98
CA GLY A 325 -7.70 -16.18 6.88
C GLY A 325 -8.09 -14.84 6.27
N VAL A 326 -9.03 -14.12 6.90
CA VAL A 326 -9.50 -12.81 6.43
C VAL A 326 -8.40 -11.75 6.38
N LEU A 327 -7.33 -11.91 7.17
CA LEU A 327 -6.20 -10.94 7.19
C LEU A 327 -5.17 -11.19 6.07
N THR A 328 -5.32 -12.25 5.28
CA THR A 328 -4.35 -12.66 4.24
C THR A 328 -3.99 -11.52 3.28
N VAL A 329 -5.00 -10.78 2.79
CA VAL A 329 -4.80 -9.69 1.83
C VAL A 329 -4.28 -8.42 2.52
N PRO A 330 -4.90 -7.92 3.61
CA PRO A 330 -4.36 -6.76 4.32
C PRO A 330 -2.89 -6.91 4.75
N ILE A 331 -2.49 -8.09 5.26
CA ILE A 331 -1.10 -8.34 5.65
C ILE A 331 -0.14 -8.21 4.46
N ARG A 332 -0.55 -8.66 3.27
CA ARG A 332 0.29 -8.68 2.07
C ARG A 332 0.22 -7.41 1.24
N ASP A 333 -0.70 -6.50 1.53
CA ASP A 333 -0.85 -5.27 0.76
C ASP A 333 0.25 -4.25 1.11
N PRO A 334 1.19 -3.93 0.19
CA PRO A 334 2.27 -2.98 0.46
C PRO A 334 1.75 -1.54 0.65
N ASN A 335 0.51 -1.24 0.28
CA ASN A 335 -0.08 0.09 0.36
C ASN A 335 -0.70 0.40 1.74
N LEU A 336 -0.57 -0.51 2.71
CA LEU A 336 -1.07 -0.34 4.07
C LEU A 336 0.09 -0.15 5.07
N GLU A 337 -0.15 0.70 6.07
CA GLU A 337 0.73 0.93 7.23
C GLU A 337 0.31 0.09 8.42
N ASP A 338 -0.99 0.11 8.76
CA ASP A 338 -1.53 -0.62 9.91
C ASP A 338 -2.72 -1.50 9.51
N VAL A 339 -2.90 -2.63 10.20
CA VAL A 339 -4.09 -3.50 10.12
C VAL A 339 -4.58 -3.80 11.54
N GLU A 340 -5.85 -3.52 11.82
CA GLU A 340 -6.44 -3.59 13.16
C GLU A 340 -7.72 -4.44 13.14
N ALA A 341 -7.70 -5.58 13.83
CA ALA A 341 -8.87 -6.40 14.08
C ALA A 341 -9.14 -6.44 15.59
N ASN A 342 -10.27 -5.88 16.01
CA ASN A 342 -10.49 -5.57 17.43
C ASN A 342 -11.45 -6.54 18.13
N ARG A 343 -12.43 -7.11 17.41
CA ARG A 343 -13.43 -8.04 17.95
C ARG A 343 -14.20 -8.78 16.84
N VAL A 344 -14.95 -9.80 17.24
CA VAL A 344 -15.83 -10.60 16.38
C VAL A 344 -17.00 -9.75 15.87
N GLY A 345 -17.38 -9.94 14.61
CA GLY A 345 -18.47 -9.23 13.93
C GLY A 345 -18.17 -7.77 13.58
N GLU A 346 -17.01 -7.24 13.99
CA GLU A 346 -16.60 -5.90 13.65
C GLU A 346 -15.71 -5.89 12.39
N ARG A 347 -15.96 -4.92 11.51
CA ARG A 347 -15.10 -4.64 10.36
C ARG A 347 -13.65 -4.44 10.80
N VAL A 348 -12.72 -5.14 10.17
CA VAL A 348 -11.27 -4.88 10.28
C VAL A 348 -11.02 -3.46 9.77
N LYS A 349 -10.11 -2.72 10.41
CA LYS A 349 -9.66 -1.40 9.96
C LYS A 349 -8.26 -1.52 9.41
N VAL A 350 -7.95 -0.67 8.46
CA VAL A 350 -6.60 -0.51 7.93
C VAL A 350 -6.24 0.96 7.94
N VAL A 351 -4.96 1.27 7.99
CA VAL A 351 -4.44 2.61 7.74
C VAL A 351 -3.69 2.56 6.41
N PRO A 352 -4.27 3.06 5.31
CA PRO A 352 -3.57 3.16 4.04
C PRO A 352 -2.42 4.17 4.12
N ARG A 353 -1.39 3.98 3.28
CA ARG A 353 -0.32 4.95 3.08
C ARG A 353 -0.86 6.25 2.47
N ALA A 354 -0.11 7.33 2.65
CA ALA A 354 -0.47 8.69 2.27
C ALA A 354 -0.80 8.89 0.77
N ASP A 355 -0.26 8.03 -0.10
CA ASP A 355 -0.49 8.04 -1.55
C ASP A 355 -1.81 7.38 -1.97
N VAL A 356 -2.47 6.67 -1.04
CA VAL A 356 -3.77 6.01 -1.25
C VAL A 356 -4.93 6.88 -0.75
N VAL A 357 -4.85 7.30 0.51
CA VAL A 357 -5.80 8.16 1.24
C VAL A 357 -4.99 9.13 2.11
N ARG A 358 -5.63 10.15 2.68
CA ARG A 358 -4.96 11.07 3.61
C ARG A 358 -4.23 10.30 4.72
N ALA A 359 -2.97 10.66 4.94
CA ALA A 359 -2.07 9.96 5.84
C ALA A 359 -2.63 9.82 7.27
N GLY A 360 -2.53 8.60 7.82
CA GLY A 360 -2.88 8.30 9.21
C GLY A 360 -4.38 8.11 9.49
N GLU A 361 -5.24 8.13 8.46
CA GLU A 361 -6.67 7.87 8.62
C GLU A 361 -6.99 6.37 8.67
N ARG A 362 -7.82 5.97 9.64
CA ARG A 362 -8.35 4.60 9.72
C ARG A 362 -9.50 4.44 8.74
N VAL A 363 -9.42 3.40 7.92
CA VAL A 363 -10.38 3.05 6.89
C VAL A 363 -10.98 1.68 7.20
N PRO A 364 -12.31 1.55 7.35
CA PRO A 364 -12.95 0.27 7.59
C PRO A 364 -12.91 -0.59 6.31
N THR A 365 -12.83 -1.89 6.53
CA THR A 365 -12.87 -2.89 5.46
C THR A 365 -14.22 -3.60 5.35
N ASN A 366 -14.43 -4.34 4.27
CA ASN A 366 -15.53 -5.30 4.15
C ASN A 366 -15.24 -6.66 4.82
N LEU A 367 -14.12 -6.79 5.52
CA LEU A 367 -13.68 -8.02 6.16
C LEU A 367 -14.05 -7.98 7.65
N ALA A 368 -14.53 -9.10 8.17
CA ALA A 368 -14.81 -9.28 9.59
C ALA A 368 -14.55 -10.73 9.99
N PHE A 369 -14.27 -10.95 11.28
CA PHE A 369 -14.26 -12.29 11.85
C PHE A 369 -15.67 -12.65 12.32
N GLU A 370 -16.29 -13.65 11.69
CA GLU A 370 -17.67 -14.05 12.02
C GLU A 370 -17.79 -14.87 13.31
N THR A 371 -16.71 -15.56 13.71
CA THR A 371 -16.71 -16.41 14.90
C THR A 371 -15.43 -16.21 15.71
N GLU A 372 -15.56 -16.32 17.03
CA GLU A 372 -14.42 -16.25 17.95
C GLU A 372 -13.40 -17.36 17.67
N THR A 373 -13.86 -18.58 17.36
CA THR A 373 -12.96 -19.70 17.02
C THR A 373 -12.09 -19.41 15.81
N ALA A 374 -12.67 -18.85 14.72
CA ALA A 374 -11.90 -18.47 13.55
C ALA A 374 -10.86 -17.38 13.89
N PHE A 375 -11.23 -16.43 14.75
CA PHE A 375 -10.34 -15.36 15.16
C PHE A 375 -9.19 -15.89 16.05
N VAL A 376 -9.49 -16.70 17.07
CA VAL A 376 -8.49 -17.36 17.92
C VAL A 376 -7.52 -18.19 17.09
N ASN A 377 -8.00 -18.96 16.11
CA ASN A 377 -7.13 -19.75 15.24
C ASN A 377 -6.10 -18.87 14.50
N VAL A 378 -6.52 -17.72 13.96
CA VAL A 378 -5.61 -16.78 13.30
C VAL A 378 -4.62 -16.17 14.31
N VAL A 379 -5.09 -15.71 15.48
CA VAL A 379 -4.24 -15.16 16.55
C VAL A 379 -3.16 -16.17 16.97
N THR A 380 -3.54 -17.43 17.21
CA THR A 380 -2.60 -18.49 17.59
C THR A 380 -1.66 -18.86 16.44
N GLN A 381 -2.15 -18.88 15.20
CA GLN A 381 -1.30 -19.12 14.02
C GLN A 381 -0.23 -18.03 13.86
N LEU A 382 -0.62 -16.76 14.01
CA LEU A 382 0.29 -15.61 13.95
C LEU A 382 1.36 -15.69 15.05
N ALA A 383 0.98 -16.05 16.28
CA ALA A 383 1.94 -16.24 17.37
C ALA A 383 2.93 -17.39 17.11
N ALA A 384 2.40 -18.54 16.67
CA ALA A 384 3.19 -19.74 16.42
C ALA A 384 4.17 -19.56 15.25
N ALA A 385 3.85 -18.69 14.28
CA ALA A 385 4.75 -18.37 13.18
C ALA A 385 6.08 -17.75 13.64
N ASP A 386 6.09 -17.10 14.81
CA ASP A 386 7.28 -16.53 15.45
C ASP A 386 7.77 -17.38 16.65
N GLY A 387 7.28 -18.63 16.76
CA GLY A 387 7.68 -19.57 17.81
C GLY A 387 7.09 -19.29 19.20
N VAL A 388 6.05 -18.45 19.29
CA VAL A 388 5.37 -18.14 20.55
C VAL A 388 4.08 -18.95 20.67
N GLU A 389 3.89 -19.62 21.80
CA GLU A 389 2.64 -20.33 22.12
C GLU A 389 1.78 -19.47 23.07
N LEU A 390 0.56 -19.16 22.65
CA LEU A 390 -0.40 -18.42 23.49
C LEU A 390 -1.14 -19.37 24.42
N SER A 391 -1.33 -18.95 25.67
CA SER A 391 -2.02 -19.73 26.71
C SER A 391 -2.81 -18.81 27.64
N ALA A 392 -3.56 -19.37 28.59
CA ALA A 392 -4.25 -18.55 29.59
C ALA A 392 -3.29 -17.76 30.49
N SER A 393 -2.08 -18.28 30.74
CA SER A 393 -1.02 -17.60 31.52
C SER A 393 -0.21 -16.61 30.69
N GLN A 394 -0.11 -16.82 29.37
CA GLN A 394 0.48 -15.87 28.42
C GLN A 394 -0.52 -15.58 27.30
N PRO A 395 -1.57 -14.79 27.58
CA PRO A 395 -2.70 -14.60 26.68
C PRO A 395 -2.39 -13.62 25.54
N SER A 396 -1.26 -12.92 25.55
CA SER A 396 -0.84 -12.03 24.47
C SER A 396 0.64 -12.14 24.17
N ALA A 397 1.01 -11.72 22.96
CA ALA A 397 2.39 -11.67 22.50
C ALA A 397 2.60 -10.54 21.48
N LYS A 398 3.83 -10.04 21.43
CA LYS A 398 4.35 -9.28 20.29
C LYS A 398 5.16 -10.26 19.45
N VAL A 399 4.84 -10.36 18.16
CA VAL A 399 5.45 -11.32 17.24
C VAL A 399 5.80 -10.67 15.91
N ASN A 400 6.73 -11.30 15.21
CA ASN A 400 7.24 -10.88 13.91
C ASN A 400 6.75 -11.82 12.81
N LEU A 401 6.04 -11.25 11.85
CA LEU A 401 5.52 -12.00 10.71
C LEU A 401 6.46 -11.84 9.51
N ARG A 402 6.71 -12.94 8.82
CA ARG A 402 7.40 -12.97 7.52
C ARG A 402 6.51 -13.68 6.51
N PRO A 403 5.42 -13.04 6.05
CA PRO A 403 4.46 -13.68 5.15
C PRO A 403 5.14 -14.11 3.84
N ALA A 404 4.97 -15.38 3.48
CA ALA A 404 5.51 -15.91 2.23
C ALA A 404 4.91 -15.19 1.02
N GLY A 405 5.76 -14.88 0.03
CA GLY A 405 5.36 -14.22 -1.22
C GLY A 405 5.24 -12.70 -1.14
N VAL A 406 5.49 -12.09 0.03
CA VAL A 406 5.79 -10.66 0.11
C VAL A 406 7.22 -10.45 -0.38
N ALA A 407 7.42 -9.52 -1.30
CA ALA A 407 8.74 -9.22 -1.85
C ALA A 407 9.69 -8.86 -0.70
N PRO A 408 10.98 -9.22 -0.80
CA PRO A 408 11.97 -8.70 0.12
C PRO A 408 11.91 -7.17 0.11
N ASP A 409 12.20 -6.55 1.25
CA ASP A 409 12.48 -5.13 1.30
C ASP A 409 13.73 -4.79 0.46
N ALA A 410 14.06 -3.51 0.35
CA ALA A 410 15.24 -3.06 -0.39
C ALA A 410 16.58 -3.65 0.11
N SER A 411 16.61 -4.41 1.22
CA SER A 411 17.81 -5.06 1.76
C SER A 411 17.89 -6.53 1.35
N GLY A 412 16.96 -7.02 0.53
CA GLY A 412 16.92 -8.41 0.09
C GLY A 412 16.40 -9.38 1.17
N HIS A 413 15.95 -8.86 2.32
CA HIS A 413 15.35 -9.63 3.40
C HIS A 413 13.82 -9.53 3.37
N GLY A 414 13.10 -10.60 3.70
CA GLY A 414 11.63 -10.56 3.75
C GLY A 414 11.11 -9.49 4.71
N GLU A 415 10.14 -8.68 4.28
CA GLU A 415 9.49 -7.66 5.12
C GLU A 415 9.09 -8.28 6.47
N THR A 416 9.70 -7.81 7.56
CA THR A 416 9.33 -8.25 8.90
C THR A 416 8.24 -7.33 9.42
N ILE A 417 7.04 -7.89 9.57
CA ILE A 417 5.84 -7.16 9.95
C ILE A 417 5.56 -7.37 11.44
N ARG A 418 5.46 -6.28 12.21
CA ARG A 418 5.13 -6.37 13.63
C ARG A 418 3.68 -6.71 13.82
N CYS A 419 3.40 -7.60 14.76
CA CYS A 419 2.06 -8.01 15.09
C CYS A 419 1.90 -8.19 16.60
N ALA A 420 1.01 -7.43 17.21
CA ALA A 420 0.49 -7.71 18.54
C ALA A 420 -0.73 -8.61 18.41
N VAL A 421 -0.77 -9.69 19.18
CA VAL A 421 -1.85 -10.67 19.18
C VAL A 421 -2.30 -10.95 20.60
N ALA A 422 -3.59 -11.17 20.80
CA ALA A 422 -4.14 -11.53 22.10
C ALA A 422 -5.35 -12.46 22.02
N LEU A 423 -5.43 -13.35 23.01
CA LEU A 423 -6.55 -14.22 23.31
C LEU A 423 -7.66 -13.46 24.05
N PRO A 424 -8.90 -13.98 24.03
CA PRO A 424 -10.07 -13.31 24.65
C PRO A 424 -9.98 -13.23 26.19
N VAL A 425 -9.03 -13.95 26.81
CA VAL A 425 -8.85 -13.99 28.27
C VAL A 425 -8.53 -12.61 28.86
N ILE A 426 -7.98 -11.69 28.08
CA ILE A 426 -7.58 -10.34 28.52
C ILE A 426 -8.34 -9.20 27.81
N SER A 427 -9.40 -9.52 27.08
CA SER A 427 -10.16 -8.53 26.33
C SER A 427 -11.64 -8.91 26.34
N GLU A 428 -12.46 -8.03 26.92
CA GLU A 428 -13.89 -8.27 27.13
C GLU A 428 -14.65 -8.52 25.81
N ASP A 429 -14.18 -7.95 24.70
CA ASP A 429 -14.79 -8.05 23.38
C ASP A 429 -14.21 -9.19 22.50
N GLY A 430 -13.32 -10.02 23.05
CA GLY A 430 -12.76 -11.19 22.36
C GLY A 430 -11.29 -11.04 21.95
N PRO A 431 -10.79 -11.88 21.03
CA PRO A 431 -9.41 -11.80 20.54
C PRO A 431 -9.16 -10.48 19.78
N HIS A 432 -7.90 -10.05 19.70
CA HIS A 432 -7.53 -8.89 18.88
C HIS A 432 -6.15 -9.04 18.24
N VAL A 433 -5.97 -8.31 17.14
CA VAL A 433 -4.73 -8.24 16.35
C VAL A 433 -4.46 -6.78 15.97
N SER A 434 -3.23 -6.33 16.18
CA SER A 434 -2.74 -5.04 15.69
C SER A 434 -1.42 -5.27 14.96
N ILE A 435 -1.42 -4.99 13.67
CA ILE A 435 -0.27 -5.16 12.79
C ILE A 435 0.23 -3.79 12.37
N ARG A 436 1.56 -3.62 12.41
CA ARG A 436 2.26 -2.43 11.93
C ARG A 436 3.32 -2.84 10.92
N LYS A 437 3.17 -2.32 9.71
CA LYS A 437 4.04 -2.58 8.57
C LYS A 437 5.06 -1.47 8.42
N GLN A 438 6.27 -1.84 8.02
CA GLN A 438 7.30 -0.86 7.68
C GLN A 438 7.09 -0.39 6.24
N SER A 439 7.66 0.77 5.91
CA SER A 439 7.70 1.18 4.50
C SER A 439 8.59 0.20 3.74
N ALA A 440 8.13 -0.27 2.57
CA ALA A 440 8.91 -1.17 1.73
C ALA A 440 10.20 -0.50 1.21
N SER A 441 10.21 0.84 1.11
CA SER A 441 11.39 1.66 0.84
C SER A 441 11.58 2.69 1.95
N PRO A 442 12.75 2.74 2.63
CA PRO A 442 13.03 3.80 3.60
C PRO A 442 13.20 5.13 2.87
N LEU A 443 12.78 6.23 3.52
CA LEU A 443 13.06 7.57 3.01
C LEU A 443 14.58 7.79 2.94
N THR A 444 15.04 8.55 1.96
CA THR A 444 16.43 9.01 1.88
C THR A 444 16.57 10.41 2.51
N PRO A 445 17.79 10.88 2.82
CA PRO A 445 17.98 12.25 3.30
C PRO A 445 17.61 13.26 2.22
N ILE A 446 17.64 12.86 0.95
CA ILE A 446 17.25 13.68 -0.19
C ILE A 446 15.74 13.92 -0.20
N ASP A 447 14.93 12.88 0.10
CA ASP A 447 13.50 13.05 0.34
C ASP A 447 13.22 14.05 1.48
N LEU A 448 13.94 13.90 2.60
CA LEU A 448 13.77 14.76 3.77
C LEU A 448 14.15 16.21 3.49
N VAL A 449 15.16 16.47 2.66
CA VAL A 449 15.48 17.82 2.18
C VAL A 449 14.38 18.34 1.26
N GLY A 450 13.87 17.52 0.35
CA GLY A 450 12.75 17.87 -0.54
C GLY A 450 11.47 18.23 0.22
N PHE A 451 11.22 17.61 1.37
CA PHE A 451 10.11 17.94 2.27
C PHE A 451 10.36 19.18 3.14
N GLY A 452 11.58 19.74 3.12
CA GLY A 452 11.97 20.82 4.03
C GLY A 452 12.10 20.38 5.50
N SER A 453 12.24 19.07 5.75
CA SER A 453 12.38 18.49 7.09
C SER A 453 13.78 18.71 7.66
N ILE A 454 14.81 18.74 6.81
CA ILE A 454 16.21 18.97 7.17
C ILE A 454 16.92 19.77 6.07
N PRO A 455 17.99 20.53 6.40
CA PRO A 455 18.81 21.20 5.40
C PRO A 455 19.99 20.33 4.93
N THR A 456 20.58 20.67 3.79
CA THR A 456 21.72 19.95 3.19
C THR A 456 22.97 19.91 4.08
N GLU A 457 23.15 20.95 4.89
CA GLU A 457 24.23 21.12 5.84
C GLU A 457 24.18 20.03 6.92
N LEU A 458 22.97 19.70 7.39
CA LEU A 458 22.78 18.64 8.38
C LEU A 458 23.11 17.28 7.80
N VAL A 459 22.65 16.99 6.57
CA VAL A 459 22.98 15.74 5.87
C VAL A 459 24.50 15.60 5.74
N THR A 460 25.18 16.69 5.37
CA THR A 460 26.64 16.71 5.22
C THR A 460 27.37 16.52 6.55
N LEU A 461 26.89 17.16 7.62
CA LEU A 461 27.48 17.03 8.95
C LEU A 461 27.34 15.60 9.47
N LEU A 462 26.16 15.00 9.32
CA LEU A 462 25.90 13.62 9.71
C LEU A 462 26.74 12.63 8.89
N TRP A 463 26.85 12.82 7.57
CA TRP A 463 27.74 12.03 6.72
C TRP A 463 29.18 12.04 7.27
N LEU A 464 29.71 13.22 7.58
CA LEU A 464 31.05 13.35 8.15
C LEU A 464 31.17 12.59 9.48
N CYS A 465 30.15 12.65 10.34
CA CYS A 465 30.12 11.90 11.60
C CYS A 465 30.19 10.38 11.39
N TYR A 466 29.39 9.82 10.47
CA TYR A 466 29.36 8.37 10.25
C TYR A 466 30.67 7.84 9.65
N GLU A 467 31.29 8.59 8.74
CA GLU A 467 32.56 8.19 8.12
C GLU A 467 33.72 8.19 9.11
N HIS A 468 33.69 9.09 10.10
CA HIS A 468 34.75 9.24 11.11
C HIS A 468 34.37 8.63 12.46
N HIS A 469 33.43 7.67 12.50
CA HIS A 469 33.01 6.93 13.69
C HIS A 469 32.62 7.81 14.89
N ARG A 470 31.95 8.93 14.63
CA ARG A 470 31.41 9.80 15.69
C ARG A 470 30.14 9.22 16.29
N VAL A 471 29.80 9.68 17.48
CA VAL A 471 28.59 9.28 18.21
C VAL A 471 27.44 10.26 17.95
N VAL A 472 26.35 9.79 17.37
CA VAL A 472 25.16 10.59 17.03
C VAL A 472 23.91 10.04 17.70
N LEU A 473 23.19 10.88 18.44
CA LEU A 473 21.94 10.52 19.10
C LEU A 473 20.76 11.32 18.53
N PHE A 474 19.71 10.63 18.08
CA PHE A 474 18.44 11.26 17.70
C PHE A 474 17.49 11.25 18.90
N SER A 475 17.11 12.41 19.40
CA SER A 475 16.36 12.55 20.66
C SER A 475 15.04 13.30 20.47
N GLY A 476 13.93 12.71 20.89
CA GLY A 476 12.62 13.35 20.73
C GLY A 476 11.42 12.49 21.14
N PRO A 477 10.22 13.09 21.17
CA PRO A 477 9.01 12.40 21.59
C PRO A 477 8.62 11.29 20.60
N THR A 478 7.74 10.38 21.04
CA THR A 478 7.18 9.32 20.19
C THR A 478 6.48 9.92 18.98
N GLY A 479 6.75 9.35 17.80
CA GLY A 479 6.14 9.81 16.53
C GLY A 479 6.75 11.06 15.91
N ALA A 480 7.82 11.64 16.50
CA ALA A 480 8.59 12.76 15.92
C ALA A 480 9.39 12.37 14.66
N GLY A 481 9.56 11.07 14.40
CA GLY A 481 10.31 10.56 13.24
C GLY A 481 11.79 10.25 13.50
N LYS A 482 12.19 9.99 14.75
CA LYS A 482 13.59 9.65 15.11
C LYS A 482 14.17 8.50 14.30
N THR A 483 13.53 7.33 14.36
CA THR A 483 13.97 6.14 13.63
C THR A 483 13.93 6.38 12.12
N THR A 484 12.94 7.14 11.62
CA THR A 484 12.87 7.50 10.19
C THR A 484 14.06 8.37 9.77
N LEU A 485 14.40 9.39 10.56
CA LEU A 485 15.54 10.27 10.30
C LEU A 485 16.86 9.50 10.39
N MET A 486 17.01 8.64 11.40
CA MET A 486 18.16 7.75 11.54
C MET A 486 18.28 6.80 10.33
N ASN A 487 17.22 6.06 10.00
CA ASN A 487 17.19 5.11 8.88
C ASN A 487 17.53 5.74 7.55
N ALA A 488 17.04 6.97 7.31
CA ALA A 488 17.35 7.69 6.07
C ALA A 488 18.86 7.89 5.89
N HIS A 489 19.60 8.05 6.96
CA HIS A 489 21.04 8.31 6.90
C HIS A 489 21.90 7.04 6.88
N MET A 490 21.33 5.84 7.08
CA MET A 490 22.11 4.60 7.10
C MET A 490 22.94 4.35 5.83
N PRO A 491 22.48 4.69 4.61
CA PRO A 491 23.31 4.60 3.40
C PRO A 491 24.60 5.44 3.42
N PHE A 492 24.70 6.44 4.31
CA PHE A 492 25.90 7.28 4.45
C PHE A 492 26.99 6.66 5.34
N ILE A 493 26.70 5.55 6.04
CA ILE A 493 27.75 4.71 6.63
C ILE A 493 28.55 4.13 5.45
N PRO A 494 29.90 4.21 5.46
CA PRO A 494 30.71 3.70 4.35
C PRO A 494 30.40 2.25 3.98
N TYR A 495 30.38 1.92 2.68
CA TYR A 495 29.95 0.61 2.18
C TYR A 495 30.82 -0.56 2.66
N ASP A 496 32.08 -0.29 2.97
CA ASP A 496 33.10 -1.22 3.43
C ASP A 496 33.18 -1.32 4.97
N HIS A 497 32.40 -0.51 5.69
CA HIS A 497 32.24 -0.63 7.14
C HIS A 497 31.23 -1.73 7.46
N ARG A 498 31.27 -2.22 8.69
CA ARG A 498 30.37 -3.25 9.23
C ARG A 498 29.40 -2.67 10.26
N PRO A 499 28.22 -2.18 9.83
CA PRO A 499 27.21 -1.71 10.76
C PRO A 499 26.45 -2.86 11.41
N ILE A 500 26.20 -2.75 12.71
CA ILE A 500 25.39 -3.70 13.48
C ILE A 500 24.16 -2.98 14.02
N SER A 501 22.97 -3.33 13.52
CA SER A 501 21.72 -2.80 14.07
C SER A 501 21.23 -3.64 15.24
N ILE A 502 20.70 -2.96 16.25
CA ILE A 502 20.08 -3.57 17.42
C ILE A 502 18.70 -2.98 17.57
N ASP A 503 17.69 -3.83 17.44
CA ASP A 503 16.30 -3.43 17.38
C ASP A 503 15.46 -4.12 18.47
N GLU A 504 14.56 -3.36 19.10
CA GLU A 504 13.62 -3.93 20.06
C GLU A 504 12.47 -4.66 19.32
N GLY A 505 12.31 -5.95 19.62
CA GLY A 505 11.25 -6.82 19.14
C GLY A 505 11.44 -7.24 17.69
N SER A 506 11.45 -6.29 16.76
CA SER A 506 11.61 -6.52 15.32
C SER A 506 12.61 -5.56 14.72
N ARG A 507 13.27 -5.99 13.65
CA ARG A 507 14.12 -5.14 12.82
C ARG A 507 13.33 -3.90 12.40
N GLU A 508 13.83 -2.71 12.73
CA GLU A 508 13.41 -1.41 12.18
C GLU A 508 14.48 -0.78 11.33
N VAL A 509 15.74 -1.02 11.68
CA VAL A 509 16.86 -0.42 10.99
C VAL A 509 17.11 -1.12 9.66
N TYR A 510 17.09 -0.30 8.61
CA TYR A 510 17.49 -0.69 7.28
C TYR A 510 18.99 -0.49 7.10
N LEU A 511 19.70 -1.55 6.69
CA LEU A 511 21.13 -1.51 6.38
C LEU A 511 21.33 -2.01 4.94
N PRO A 512 21.80 -1.16 4.00
CA PRO A 512 22.11 -1.58 2.63
C PRO A 512 23.43 -2.36 2.50
N HIS A 513 24.23 -2.42 3.57
CA HIS A 513 25.58 -3.00 3.58
C HIS A 513 25.58 -4.53 3.50
N GLU A 514 26.38 -5.11 2.61
CA GLU A 514 26.61 -6.56 2.54
C GLU A 514 27.24 -7.12 3.84
N THR A 515 28.03 -6.30 4.52
CA THR A 515 28.69 -6.61 5.81
C THR A 515 27.77 -6.48 7.01
N GLY A 516 26.60 -5.85 6.85
CA GLY A 516 25.71 -5.46 7.93
C GLY A 516 25.07 -6.65 8.66
N VAL A 517 24.82 -6.50 9.96
CA VAL A 517 24.07 -7.49 10.75
C VAL A 517 22.96 -6.81 11.52
N SER A 518 21.77 -7.39 11.51
CA SER A 518 20.64 -6.92 12.32
C SER A 518 20.31 -7.91 13.43
N LEU A 519 20.32 -7.40 14.66
CA LEU A 519 20.00 -8.13 15.89
C LEU A 519 18.65 -7.65 16.41
N THR A 520 17.79 -8.57 16.86
CA THR A 520 16.47 -8.25 17.40
C THR A 520 16.27 -8.90 18.75
N THR A 521 15.69 -8.17 19.71
CA THR A 521 15.38 -8.75 21.02
C THR A 521 14.39 -9.91 20.89
N ARG A 522 14.41 -10.81 21.87
CA ARG A 522 13.49 -11.96 21.91
C ARG A 522 12.84 -12.06 23.26
N GLU A 523 11.54 -11.80 23.29
CA GLU A 523 10.72 -12.01 24.47
C GLU A 523 10.51 -13.50 24.74
N HIS A 524 10.52 -13.89 26.01
CA HIS A 524 10.25 -15.25 26.45
C HIS A 524 9.83 -15.27 27.93
N GLU A 525 8.93 -16.19 28.30
CA GLU A 525 8.47 -16.40 29.68
C GLU A 525 9.62 -16.81 30.63
N ASN A 526 10.40 -17.81 30.22
CA ASN A 526 11.65 -18.17 30.87
C ASN A 526 12.72 -17.08 30.66
N ALA A 527 13.14 -16.45 31.76
CA ALA A 527 14.18 -15.42 31.76
C ALA A 527 15.50 -15.88 31.10
N TYR A 528 15.91 -17.14 31.24
CA TYR A 528 17.12 -17.68 30.60
C TYR A 528 17.02 -17.77 29.07
N LYS A 529 15.80 -17.68 28.54
CA LYS A 529 15.54 -17.66 27.11
C LYS A 529 15.14 -16.26 26.64
N ARG A 530 15.10 -15.24 27.49
CA ARG A 530 14.87 -13.86 27.05
C ARG A 530 16.19 -13.30 26.52
N VAL A 531 16.10 -12.44 25.50
CA VAL A 531 17.23 -11.66 24.99
C VAL A 531 16.80 -10.21 24.97
N SER A 532 17.41 -9.37 25.80
CA SER A 532 17.12 -7.94 25.95
C SER A 532 18.00 -7.06 25.05
N MET A 533 17.71 -5.76 24.98
CA MET A 533 18.57 -4.79 24.28
C MET A 533 20.00 -4.79 24.84
N ALA A 534 20.14 -4.76 26.16
CA ALA A 534 21.43 -4.79 26.84
C ALA A 534 22.25 -6.07 26.53
N ASP A 535 21.57 -7.23 26.45
CA ASP A 535 22.21 -8.48 26.04
C ASP A 535 22.77 -8.37 24.62
N LEU A 536 21.99 -7.82 23.68
CA LEU A 536 22.41 -7.66 22.29
C LEU A 536 23.53 -6.63 22.12
N MET A 537 23.50 -5.53 22.85
CA MET A 537 24.58 -4.53 22.86
C MET A 537 25.89 -5.15 23.37
N THR A 538 25.79 -5.99 24.41
CA THR A 538 26.94 -6.75 24.91
C THR A 538 27.46 -7.74 23.87
N GLU A 539 26.57 -8.48 23.20
CA GLU A 539 26.93 -9.41 22.13
C GLU A 539 27.52 -8.71 20.89
N ALA A 540 27.03 -7.52 20.56
CA ALA A 540 27.50 -6.74 19.42
C ALA A 540 29.00 -6.44 19.50
N ASN A 541 29.55 -6.25 20.71
CA ASN A 541 30.99 -6.08 20.92
C ASN A 541 31.83 -7.25 20.35
N TYR A 542 31.31 -8.48 20.39
CA TYR A 542 32.00 -9.65 19.83
C TYR A 542 31.89 -9.75 18.31
N LEU A 543 30.99 -8.97 17.71
CA LEU A 543 30.83 -8.91 16.27
C LEU A 543 31.90 -8.03 15.62
N ASN A 544 32.67 -7.23 16.36
CA ASN A 544 33.62 -6.26 15.80
C ASN A 544 32.92 -5.24 14.86
N PRO A 545 32.01 -4.42 15.41
CA PRO A 545 31.27 -3.41 14.63
C PRO A 545 32.18 -2.25 14.25
N ASP A 546 32.01 -1.67 13.06
CA ASP A 546 32.57 -0.33 12.76
C ASP A 546 31.62 0.78 13.25
N VAL A 547 30.31 0.49 13.18
CA VAL A 547 29.23 1.35 13.67
C VAL A 547 28.16 0.49 14.34
N GLU A 548 27.76 0.83 15.56
CA GLU A 548 26.60 0.25 16.23
C GLU A 548 25.38 1.17 16.04
N VAL A 549 24.27 0.62 15.54
CA VAL A 549 23.03 1.35 15.29
C VAL A 549 21.95 0.84 16.25
N ILE A 550 21.71 1.58 17.32
CA ILE A 550 20.81 1.18 18.40
C ILE A 550 19.47 1.87 18.20
N ALA A 551 18.46 1.12 17.77
CA ALA A 551 17.15 1.67 17.41
C ALA A 551 16.56 2.53 18.54
N GLU A 552 16.72 2.10 19.79
CA GLU A 552 16.18 2.83 20.94
C GLU A 552 16.90 2.51 22.26
N VAL A 553 17.32 3.55 22.99
CA VAL A 553 17.96 3.47 24.33
C VAL A 553 17.02 4.09 25.35
N ASN A 554 16.26 3.25 26.06
CA ASN A 554 15.21 3.71 26.98
C ASN A 554 15.23 3.09 28.38
N THR A 555 15.69 1.84 28.55
CA THR A 555 15.68 1.15 29.86
C THR A 555 16.93 1.49 30.67
N PRO A 556 16.88 1.39 32.02
CA PRO A 556 18.06 1.56 32.85
C PRO A 556 19.25 0.70 32.38
N GLU A 557 19.01 -0.59 32.11
CA GLU A 557 20.09 -1.49 31.66
C GLU A 557 20.62 -1.07 30.29
N SER A 558 19.75 -0.65 29.36
CA SER A 558 20.16 -0.19 28.03
C SER A 558 21.00 1.09 28.13
N PHE A 559 20.66 2.00 29.04
CA PHE A 559 21.44 3.22 29.29
C PHE A 559 22.80 2.92 29.93
N GLU A 560 22.86 1.96 30.86
CA GLU A 560 24.12 1.49 31.46
C GLU A 560 25.02 0.86 30.41
N THR A 561 24.51 -0.08 29.60
CA THR A 561 25.29 -0.69 28.51
C THR A 561 25.65 0.33 27.43
N PHE A 562 24.77 1.29 27.13
CA PHE A 562 25.08 2.39 26.20
C PHE A 562 26.30 3.18 26.68
N ALA A 563 26.38 3.49 27.97
CA ALA A 563 27.55 4.16 28.54
C ALA A 563 28.85 3.34 28.37
N GLU A 564 28.77 2.02 28.45
CA GLU A 564 29.92 1.14 28.18
C GLU A 564 30.31 1.18 26.69
N VAL A 565 29.32 1.09 25.79
CA VAL A 565 29.50 1.12 24.32
C VAL A 565 30.19 2.41 23.87
N LEU A 566 29.83 3.57 24.45
CA LEU A 566 30.43 4.87 24.14
C LEU A 566 31.97 4.89 24.33
N ASN A 567 32.50 4.02 25.18
CA ASN A 567 33.93 3.94 25.47
C ASN A 567 34.69 2.91 24.60
N THR A 568 34.01 2.21 23.69
CA THR A 568 34.62 1.12 22.88
C THR A 568 35.38 1.59 21.64
N GLY A 569 35.19 2.85 21.23
CA GLY A 569 35.91 3.47 20.11
C GLY A 569 35.33 3.23 18.71
N HIS A 570 34.20 2.52 18.60
CA HIS A 570 33.44 2.38 17.35
C HIS A 570 32.43 3.53 17.20
N GLY A 571 31.91 3.74 15.99
CA GLY A 571 30.85 4.72 15.77
C GLY A 571 29.55 4.26 16.40
N VAL A 572 28.75 5.19 16.94
CA VAL A 572 27.47 4.84 17.56
C VAL A 572 26.38 5.76 17.04
N VAL A 573 25.29 5.18 16.57
CA VAL A 573 24.09 5.91 16.16
C VAL A 573 22.92 5.36 16.94
N GLY A 574 22.15 6.22 17.62
CA GLY A 574 21.01 5.71 18.36
C GLY A 574 19.85 6.67 18.47
N THR A 575 18.75 6.19 19.06
CA THR A 575 17.62 7.07 19.40
C THR A 575 17.21 6.99 20.87
N THR A 576 16.65 8.07 21.40
CA THR A 576 16.10 8.09 22.76
C THR A 576 14.91 9.04 22.89
N HIS A 577 14.18 8.93 23.99
CA HIS A 577 13.03 9.77 24.33
C HIS A 577 13.37 10.93 25.27
N ALA A 578 13.89 12.02 24.71
CA ALA A 578 13.97 13.31 25.38
C ALA A 578 13.74 14.46 24.39
N GLU A 579 12.87 15.41 24.73
CA GLU A 579 12.46 16.47 23.80
C GLU A 579 13.47 17.62 23.68
N ASP A 580 14.37 17.74 24.67
CA ASP A 580 15.45 18.72 24.72
C ASP A 580 16.62 18.20 25.58
N VAL A 581 17.69 19.01 25.67
CA VAL A 581 18.91 18.68 26.43
C VAL A 581 18.63 18.55 27.93
N GLU A 582 17.78 19.40 28.50
CA GLU A 582 17.44 19.34 29.92
C GLU A 582 16.74 18.02 30.28
N THR A 583 15.78 17.61 29.46
CA THR A 583 15.08 16.33 29.60
C THR A 583 16.03 15.15 29.43
N LEU A 584 16.99 15.23 28.50
CA LEU A 584 18.01 14.20 28.31
C LEU A 584 18.90 14.05 29.57
N VAL A 585 19.35 15.17 30.15
CA VAL A 585 20.11 15.20 31.41
C VAL A 585 19.29 14.62 32.56
N ASN A 586 18.02 15.04 32.69
CA ASN A 586 17.13 14.53 33.73
C ASN A 586 17.01 13.00 33.66
N ARG A 587 16.86 12.43 32.45
CA ARG A 587 16.82 10.96 32.29
C ARG A 587 18.10 10.29 32.75
N VAL A 588 19.26 10.77 32.32
CA VAL A 588 20.55 10.20 32.72
C VAL A 588 20.69 10.19 34.25
N VAL A 589 20.33 11.31 34.90
CA VAL A 589 20.35 11.43 36.37
C VAL A 589 19.35 10.48 37.04
N GLU A 590 18.11 10.40 36.54
CA GLU A 590 17.06 9.50 37.07
C GLU A 590 17.43 8.02 36.94
N GLN A 591 18.21 7.65 35.91
CA GLN A 591 18.75 6.30 35.75
C GLN A 591 20.00 6.04 36.63
N GLY A 592 20.44 7.03 37.41
CA GLY A 592 21.61 6.90 38.29
C GLY A 592 22.95 6.96 37.55
N LEU A 593 22.96 7.44 36.30
CA LEU A 593 24.18 7.53 35.50
C LEU A 593 24.87 8.89 35.65
N PRO A 594 26.22 8.93 35.61
CA PRO A 594 26.96 10.18 35.63
C PRO A 594 26.70 11.05 34.38
N VAL A 595 26.34 12.32 34.59
CA VAL A 595 26.08 13.29 33.50
C VAL A 595 27.27 13.49 32.56
N TYR A 596 28.50 13.27 33.02
CA TYR A 596 29.69 13.44 32.17
C TYR A 596 29.71 12.46 30.98
N LEU A 597 29.03 11.31 31.06
CA LEU A 597 28.95 10.33 29.98
C LEU A 597 28.27 10.89 28.72
N LEU A 598 27.37 11.86 28.89
CA LEU A 598 26.75 12.55 27.75
C LEU A 598 27.78 13.32 26.90
N ARG A 599 28.97 13.62 27.41
CA ARG A 599 30.02 14.30 26.64
C ARG A 599 30.65 13.43 25.56
N GLU A 600 30.52 12.11 25.69
CA GLU A 600 30.93 11.16 24.65
C GLU A 600 30.00 11.19 23.43
N LEU A 601 28.82 11.84 23.54
CA LEU A 601 27.99 12.14 22.39
C LEU A 601 28.60 13.32 21.61
N ASP A 602 28.87 13.12 20.32
CA ASP A 602 29.36 14.19 19.45
C ASP A 602 28.23 15.10 18.98
N LEU A 603 27.09 14.52 18.61
CA LEU A 603 25.92 15.27 18.17
C LEU A 603 24.63 14.69 18.74
N VAL A 604 23.71 15.59 19.12
CA VAL A 604 22.33 15.25 19.46
C VAL A 604 21.38 16.02 18.56
N VAL A 605 20.54 15.29 17.82
CA VAL A 605 19.58 15.84 16.85
C VAL A 605 18.17 15.75 17.43
N PHE A 606 17.45 16.87 17.48
CA PHE A 606 16.11 16.97 18.06
C PHE A 606 15.02 17.14 16.99
N PRO A 607 14.44 16.05 16.45
CA PRO A 607 13.28 16.13 15.57
C PRO A 607 12.00 16.55 16.32
N ARG A 608 11.12 17.25 15.61
CA ARG A 608 9.82 17.73 16.09
C ARG A 608 8.71 17.35 15.12
N ARG A 609 7.49 17.27 15.65
CA ARG A 609 6.26 17.14 14.87
C ARG A 609 5.27 18.23 15.27
N VAL A 610 4.89 19.08 14.32
CA VAL A 610 3.94 20.19 14.53
C VAL A 610 2.96 20.20 13.37
N ASP A 611 1.66 20.22 13.65
CA ASP A 611 0.58 20.27 12.65
C ASP A 611 0.68 19.20 11.53
N GLY A 612 1.23 18.04 11.86
CA GLY A 612 1.41 16.93 10.92
C GLY A 612 2.76 16.91 10.23
N GLU A 613 3.45 18.05 10.15
CA GLU A 613 4.79 18.19 9.59
C GLU A 613 5.86 17.66 10.54
N ARG A 614 6.87 16.99 9.97
CA ARG A 614 8.04 16.50 10.72
C ARG A 614 9.29 17.20 10.23
N TYR A 615 10.09 17.75 11.14
CA TYR A 615 11.32 18.47 10.83
C TYR A 615 12.31 18.44 11.99
N VAL A 616 13.59 18.72 11.75
CA VAL A 616 14.58 18.90 12.81
C VAL A 616 14.40 20.28 13.45
N GLY A 617 14.17 20.32 14.77
CA GLY A 617 14.05 21.57 15.51
C GLY A 617 15.40 22.19 15.83
N SER A 618 16.32 21.37 16.32
CA SER A 618 17.70 21.79 16.63
C SER A 618 18.69 20.63 16.59
N VAL A 619 19.96 20.97 16.48
CA VAL A 619 21.10 20.05 16.61
C VAL A 619 22.11 20.67 17.54
N VAL A 620 22.62 19.90 18.49
CA VAL A 620 23.58 20.38 19.50
C VAL A 620 24.80 19.48 19.59
N GLU A 621 25.92 20.05 20.00
CA GLU A 621 27.10 19.32 20.49
C GLU A 621 27.21 19.49 22.01
N LEU A 622 27.60 18.42 22.72
CA LEU A 622 27.73 18.43 24.17
C LEU A 622 29.21 18.62 24.54
N LEU A 623 29.51 19.56 25.44
CA LEU A 623 30.86 20.09 25.63
C LEU A 623 31.37 19.94 27.07
N SER A 624 32.70 19.95 27.19
CA SER A 624 33.34 20.24 28.47
C SER A 624 33.23 21.74 28.79
N GLU A 625 33.42 22.08 30.07
CA GLU A 625 33.48 23.49 30.50
C GLU A 625 34.58 24.25 29.74
N THR A 626 35.75 23.65 29.58
CA THR A 626 36.89 24.26 28.88
C THR A 626 36.58 24.52 27.41
N ASP A 627 35.96 23.56 26.72
CA ASP A 627 35.61 23.72 25.30
C ASP A 627 34.53 24.77 25.09
N TYR A 628 33.55 24.82 26.01
CA TYR A 628 32.48 25.82 26.02
C TYR A 628 33.03 27.23 26.30
N GLU A 629 33.93 27.38 27.26
CA GLU A 629 34.61 28.65 27.52
C GLU A 629 35.51 29.09 26.37
N ALA A 630 36.05 28.15 25.60
CA ALA A 630 36.84 28.47 24.42
C ALA A 630 35.97 28.91 23.23
N LEU A 631 34.65 28.75 23.26
CA LEU A 631 33.75 29.29 22.25
C LEU A 631 33.59 30.81 22.37
N PRO A 632 33.39 31.52 21.25
CA PRO A 632 32.95 32.91 21.25
C PRO A 632 31.69 33.08 22.10
N ALA A 633 31.57 34.20 22.83
CA ALA A 633 30.42 34.43 23.71
C ALA A 633 29.06 34.36 22.99
N SER A 634 29.02 34.70 21.69
CA SER A 634 27.82 34.59 20.86
C SER A 634 27.43 33.15 20.49
N ALA A 635 28.35 32.19 20.64
CA ALA A 635 28.15 30.77 20.34
C ALA A 635 28.00 29.90 21.61
N ARG A 636 27.91 30.52 22.79
CA ARG A 636 27.69 29.83 24.06
C ARG A 636 26.19 29.73 24.35
N THR A 637 25.55 28.67 23.88
CA THR A 637 24.09 28.62 23.78
C THR A 637 23.37 27.98 24.97
N GLY A 638 24.03 27.16 25.80
CA GLY A 638 23.33 26.57 26.93
C GLY A 638 24.17 25.84 27.99
N ILE A 639 23.62 25.86 29.20
CA ILE A 639 24.15 25.21 30.41
C ILE A 639 22.97 24.54 31.10
N VAL A 640 23.13 23.28 31.51
CA VAL A 640 22.16 22.56 32.35
C VAL A 640 22.84 22.19 33.66
N GLU A 641 22.26 22.60 34.78
CA GLU A 641 22.72 22.25 36.13
C GLU A 641 21.70 21.35 36.80
N LYS A 642 22.12 20.13 37.19
CA LYS A 642 21.25 19.14 37.83
C LYS A 642 22.02 18.29 38.83
N ASP A 643 21.50 18.14 40.05
CA ASP A 643 22.06 17.31 41.12
C ASP A 643 23.57 17.51 41.37
N GLY A 644 24.03 18.76 41.24
CA GLY A 644 25.44 19.15 41.41
C GLY A 644 26.35 18.83 40.22
N ALA A 645 25.79 18.33 39.10
CA ALA A 645 26.47 18.16 37.83
C ALA A 645 26.09 19.26 36.84
N THR A 646 27.06 19.71 36.05
CA THR A 646 26.87 20.73 35.01
C THR A 646 27.22 20.16 33.63
N LEU A 647 26.30 20.29 32.68
CA LEU A 647 26.48 19.98 31.28
C LEU A 647 26.45 21.27 30.45
N TYR A 648 27.48 21.45 29.63
CA TYR A 648 27.57 22.57 28.68
C TYR A 648 27.22 22.06 27.29
N TYR A 649 26.52 22.87 26.48
CA TYR A 649 26.23 22.51 25.09
C TYR A 649 26.21 23.73 24.18
N ASN A 650 26.43 23.47 22.89
CA ASN A 650 26.35 24.46 21.83
C ASN A 650 25.33 24.02 20.77
N THR A 651 24.43 24.91 20.37
CA THR A 651 23.43 24.68 19.34
C THR A 651 24.04 25.00 17.98
N LEU A 652 24.23 23.97 17.18
CA LEU A 652 24.88 24.05 15.88
C LEU A 652 23.93 24.40 14.76
N LEU A 653 22.67 23.99 14.87
CA LEU A 653 21.66 24.17 13.84
C LEU A 653 20.30 24.32 14.49
N TRP A 654 19.47 25.22 13.97
CA TRP A 654 18.10 25.43 14.44
C TRP A 654 17.18 25.81 13.29
N ARG A 655 15.89 25.54 13.47
CA ARG A 655 14.85 25.96 12.53
C ARG A 655 14.27 27.30 12.94
N GLU A 656 14.23 28.23 12.00
CA GLU A 656 13.63 29.55 12.15
C GLU A 656 12.11 29.50 12.06
N THR A 657 11.46 30.56 12.53
CA THR A 657 9.98 30.65 12.55
C THR A 657 9.34 30.70 11.16
N ASP A 658 10.08 31.11 10.14
CA ASP A 658 9.65 31.08 8.73
C ASP A 658 9.84 29.71 8.07
N GLY A 659 10.39 28.74 8.82
CA GLY A 659 10.64 27.37 8.37
C GLY A 659 12.02 27.14 7.75
N SER A 660 12.83 28.18 7.56
CA SER A 660 14.22 28.07 7.12
C SER A 660 15.13 27.52 8.23
N PHE A 661 16.35 27.14 7.87
CA PHE A 661 17.35 26.64 8.81
C PHE A 661 18.52 27.61 8.90
N ALA A 662 19.00 27.82 10.12
CA ALA A 662 20.24 28.53 10.39
C ALA A 662 21.23 27.58 11.07
N MET A 663 22.51 27.83 10.83
CA MET A 663 23.61 27.02 11.35
C MET A 663 24.67 27.94 11.98
N ALA A 664 25.26 27.53 13.10
CA ALA A 664 26.40 28.19 13.75
C ALA A 664 27.72 27.97 12.97
N TYR A 665 27.64 28.03 11.64
CA TYR A 665 28.74 27.92 10.69
C TYR A 665 28.57 29.01 9.64
N ASP A 666 29.31 30.11 9.80
CA ASP A 666 29.31 31.20 8.84
C ASP A 666 30.46 31.04 7.85
N HIS A 667 30.13 30.71 6.60
CA HIS A 667 31.08 30.70 5.51
C HIS A 667 30.63 31.69 4.42
N PRO A 668 31.51 32.59 3.94
CA PRO A 668 31.15 33.72 3.06
C PRO A 668 30.58 33.35 1.68
N THR A 669 30.47 32.06 1.36
CA THR A 669 29.86 31.57 0.10
C THR A 669 28.61 30.71 0.30
N LEU A 670 28.22 30.43 1.56
CA LEU A 670 27.06 29.58 1.88
C LEU A 670 25.89 30.38 2.49
N GLY A 671 26.12 31.59 3.01
CA GLY A 671 25.09 32.43 3.67
C GLY A 671 24.20 33.28 2.74
N GLY A 672 24.31 33.13 1.41
CA GLY A 672 23.61 33.99 0.45
C GLY A 672 23.99 35.48 0.54
N ASP A 673 23.21 36.35 -0.10
CA ASP A 673 23.44 37.82 -0.14
C ASP A 673 23.31 38.51 1.25
N GLY A 674 22.99 37.76 2.30
CA GLY A 674 22.89 38.20 3.70
C GLY A 674 24.03 37.73 4.60
N ALA A 675 25.07 37.07 4.07
CA ALA A 675 26.24 36.68 4.88
C ALA A 675 26.83 37.90 5.58
N ALA A 676 27.00 37.82 6.91
CA ALA A 676 27.44 38.93 7.74
C ALA A 676 28.80 39.46 7.24
N THR A 677 28.77 40.63 6.59
CA THR A 677 29.95 41.24 5.94
C THR A 677 30.99 41.83 6.90
N ASP A 678 30.82 41.65 8.22
CA ASP A 678 31.68 42.19 9.26
C ASP A 678 32.62 41.12 9.86
N GLY A 679 33.25 40.32 9.00
CA GLY A 679 34.71 40.07 8.92
C GLY A 679 35.53 39.68 10.17
N ALA A 680 34.95 39.48 11.36
CA ALA A 680 35.71 39.28 12.59
C ALA A 680 35.09 38.33 13.63
N ALA A 681 33.85 37.85 13.48
CA ALA A 681 33.14 37.23 14.61
C ALA A 681 32.66 35.77 14.47
N HIS A 682 32.69 35.10 13.32
CA HIS A 682 32.08 33.74 13.18
C HIS A 682 33.03 32.65 12.66
N ARG A 683 34.34 32.77 12.90
CA ARG A 683 35.27 31.65 12.67
C ARG A 683 35.05 30.55 13.72
N LEU A 684 34.45 29.44 13.27
CA LEU A 684 34.55 28.09 13.83
C LEU A 684 33.98 27.88 15.24
N ALA A 685 32.67 27.59 15.31
CA ALA A 685 31.99 27.12 16.52
C ALA A 685 31.48 25.66 16.38
N LEU A 686 32.15 24.83 15.58
CA LEU A 686 31.84 23.40 15.46
C LEU A 686 32.95 22.59 16.14
N ARG A 687 32.86 22.35 17.44
CA ARG A 687 33.86 21.54 18.16
C ARG A 687 33.91 20.09 17.68
N VAL A 688 32.83 19.60 17.08
CA VAL A 688 32.84 18.32 16.36
C VAL A 688 33.94 18.25 15.28
N PHE A 689 34.29 19.35 14.61
CA PHE A 689 35.41 19.35 13.65
C PHE A 689 36.76 19.20 14.34
N ASP A 690 36.95 19.84 15.50
CA ASP A 690 38.16 19.66 16.33
C ASP A 690 38.30 18.19 16.77
N ARG A 691 37.19 17.55 17.18
CA ARG A 691 37.18 16.14 17.58
C ARG A 691 37.53 15.19 16.45
N ILE A 692 36.96 15.41 15.25
CA ILE A 692 37.28 14.61 14.07
C ILE A 692 38.75 14.83 13.67
N ALA A 693 39.22 16.07 13.69
CA ALA A 693 40.59 16.42 13.36
C ALA A 693 41.58 15.72 14.32
N ALA A 694 41.31 15.78 15.62
CA ALA A 694 42.10 15.10 16.65
C ALA A 694 42.09 13.57 16.49
N ALA A 695 40.95 12.97 16.19
CA ALA A 695 40.83 11.52 16.04
C ALA A 695 41.40 10.98 14.72
N THR A 696 41.67 11.85 13.75
CA THR A 696 42.23 11.47 12.44
C THR A 696 43.65 11.99 12.23
N ASP A 697 44.26 12.60 13.26
CA ASP A 697 45.57 13.27 13.20
C ASP A 697 45.67 14.29 12.04
N ARG A 698 44.59 15.03 11.81
CA ARG A 698 44.47 16.05 10.75
C ARG A 698 44.29 17.44 11.34
N GLU A 699 44.61 18.45 10.54
CA GLU A 699 44.27 19.84 10.85
C GLU A 699 42.76 20.07 10.66
N VAL A 700 42.16 20.92 11.50
CA VAL A 700 40.73 21.30 11.44
C VAL A 700 40.36 21.83 10.05
N GLU A 701 41.23 22.63 9.43
CA GLU A 701 41.04 23.14 8.08
C GLU A 701 40.89 22.02 7.03
N ALA A 702 41.52 20.86 7.26
CA ALA A 702 41.38 19.71 6.36
C ALA A 702 40.02 19.05 6.50
N ILE A 703 39.43 19.05 7.71
CA ILE A 703 38.07 18.57 7.96
C ILE A 703 37.06 19.52 7.33
N GLU A 704 37.25 20.84 7.46
CA GLU A 704 36.40 21.82 6.79
C GLU A 704 36.40 21.69 5.26
N ARG A 705 37.58 21.50 4.65
CA ARG A 705 37.67 21.29 3.19
C ARG A 705 36.92 20.03 2.75
N GLU A 706 36.93 18.99 3.59
CA GLU A 706 36.18 17.77 3.34
C GLU A 706 34.68 17.99 3.46
N PHE A 707 34.22 18.68 4.52
CA PHE A 707 32.82 19.07 4.69
C PHE A 707 32.30 19.84 3.46
N ARG A 708 33.02 20.86 3.00
CA ARG A 708 32.63 21.66 1.81
C ARG A 708 32.54 20.82 0.54
N ARG A 709 33.48 19.89 0.36
CA ARG A 709 33.50 18.99 -0.80
C ARG A 709 32.27 18.07 -0.78
N LYS A 710 31.94 17.51 0.39
CA LYS A 710 30.75 16.67 0.60
C LYS A 710 29.44 17.44 0.46
N GLN A 711 29.39 18.70 0.90
CA GLN A 711 28.22 19.56 0.72
C GLN A 711 27.86 19.70 -0.76
N GLY A 712 28.86 19.92 -1.63
CA GLY A 712 28.64 19.96 -3.08
C GLY A 712 28.09 18.64 -3.66
N TYR A 713 28.42 17.49 -3.06
CA TYR A 713 27.83 16.20 -3.45
C TYR A 713 26.39 16.04 -2.95
N VAL A 714 26.08 16.50 -1.74
CA VAL A 714 24.71 16.50 -1.23
C VAL A 714 23.83 17.41 -2.08
N GLU A 715 24.28 18.62 -2.39
CA GLU A 715 23.58 19.55 -3.30
C GLU A 715 23.36 18.94 -4.69
N TYR A 716 24.37 18.23 -5.21
CA TYR A 716 24.23 17.46 -6.46
C TYR A 716 23.12 16.41 -6.36
N LEU A 717 23.12 15.59 -5.29
CA LEU A 717 22.13 14.54 -5.09
C LEU A 717 20.71 15.10 -4.96
N VAL A 718 20.55 16.25 -4.30
CA VAL A 718 19.27 16.97 -4.20
C VAL A 718 18.84 17.50 -5.56
N GLN A 719 19.74 18.11 -6.32
CA GLN A 719 19.42 18.66 -7.64
C GLN A 719 19.01 17.59 -8.65
N GLU A 720 19.60 16.39 -8.58
CA GLU A 720 19.23 15.26 -9.45
C GLU A 720 18.10 14.39 -8.85
N GLU A 721 17.49 14.81 -7.74
CA GLU A 721 16.38 14.10 -7.07
C GLU A 721 16.68 12.61 -6.82
N VAL A 722 17.87 12.28 -6.32
CA VAL A 722 18.28 10.91 -6.03
C VAL A 722 17.60 10.41 -4.75
N THR A 723 16.33 10.01 -4.88
CA THR A 723 15.45 9.55 -3.79
C THR A 723 15.39 8.02 -3.64
N ASP A 724 15.93 7.29 -4.60
CA ASP A 724 16.06 5.83 -4.54
C ASP A 724 17.29 5.42 -3.72
N VAL A 725 17.08 4.53 -2.75
CA VAL A 725 18.09 4.14 -1.76
C VAL A 725 19.26 3.39 -2.40
N ASP A 726 18.98 2.50 -3.35
CA ASP A 726 20.02 1.73 -4.05
C ASP A 726 20.87 2.66 -4.93
N SER A 727 20.23 3.61 -5.61
CA SER A 727 20.90 4.63 -6.41
C SER A 727 21.78 5.55 -5.54
N LEU A 728 21.28 5.98 -4.38
CA LEU A 728 22.04 6.77 -3.41
C LEU A 728 23.25 5.99 -2.88
N PHE A 729 23.03 4.76 -2.42
CA PHE A 729 24.10 3.92 -1.85
C PHE A 729 25.16 3.56 -2.90
N GLY A 730 24.73 3.28 -4.14
CA GLY A 730 25.64 3.07 -5.28
C GLY A 730 26.50 4.29 -5.57
N PHE A 731 25.91 5.50 -5.57
CA PHE A 731 26.67 6.74 -5.77
C PHE A 731 27.69 6.99 -4.65
N LEU A 732 27.32 6.77 -3.39
CA LEU A 732 28.22 6.93 -2.24
C LEU A 732 29.37 5.91 -2.28
N SER A 733 29.08 4.68 -2.69
CA SER A 733 30.08 3.62 -2.88
C SER A 733 31.08 3.97 -3.99
N ASP A 734 30.58 4.50 -5.10
CA ASP A 734 31.39 4.96 -6.23
C ASP A 734 32.29 6.15 -5.85
N LEU A 735 31.76 7.11 -5.08
CA LEU A 735 32.55 8.23 -4.55
C LEU A 735 33.69 7.76 -3.66
N ARG A 736 33.44 6.76 -2.80
CA ARG A 736 34.47 6.20 -1.92
C ARG A 736 35.53 5.41 -2.69
N THR A 737 35.12 4.70 -3.74
CA THR A 737 36.02 3.86 -4.56
C THR A 737 36.93 4.72 -5.44
N ASP A 738 36.35 5.67 -6.19
CA ASP A 738 37.09 6.61 -7.04
C ASP A 738 36.31 7.91 -7.20
N GLU A 739 36.63 8.87 -6.32
CA GLU A 739 36.02 10.20 -6.32
C GLU A 739 36.22 10.93 -7.65
N ALA A 740 37.41 10.83 -8.25
CA ALA A 740 37.74 11.57 -9.48
C ALA A 740 36.95 11.05 -10.69
N ALA A 741 36.87 9.72 -10.85
CA ALA A 741 36.11 9.10 -11.91
C ALA A 741 34.60 9.36 -11.76
N THR A 742 34.10 9.34 -10.52
CA THR A 742 32.69 9.59 -10.22
C THR A 742 32.31 11.04 -10.52
N VAL A 743 33.14 12.01 -10.10
CA VAL A 743 32.93 13.43 -10.44
C VAL A 743 33.00 13.69 -11.94
N GLU A 744 33.94 13.06 -12.66
CA GLU A 744 34.04 13.20 -14.12
C GLU A 744 32.80 12.64 -14.84
N ARG A 745 32.28 11.49 -14.39
CA ARG A 745 31.04 10.89 -14.91
C ARG A 745 29.84 11.81 -14.70
N VAL A 746 29.69 12.37 -13.49
CA VAL A 746 28.66 13.36 -13.16
C VAL A 746 28.75 14.58 -14.08
N ARG A 747 29.95 15.14 -14.27
CA ARG A 747 30.18 16.29 -15.15
C ARG A 747 29.78 16.01 -16.60
N ARG A 748 30.09 14.81 -17.11
CA ARG A 748 29.69 14.39 -18.47
C ARG A 748 28.17 14.25 -18.62
N GLN A 749 27.50 13.67 -17.63
CA GLN A 749 26.04 13.54 -17.63
C GLN A 749 25.37 14.91 -17.69
N ARG A 750 25.81 15.85 -16.84
CA ARG A 750 25.32 17.24 -16.87
C ARG A 750 25.55 17.91 -18.21
N ALA A 751 26.74 17.80 -18.78
CA ALA A 751 27.04 18.35 -20.10
C ALA A 751 26.13 17.80 -21.20
N HIS A 752 25.79 16.50 -21.15
CA HIS A 752 24.85 15.88 -22.08
C HIS A 752 23.41 16.35 -21.87
N GLN A 753 22.94 16.49 -20.64
CA GLN A 753 21.60 17.00 -20.34
C GLN A 753 21.44 18.47 -20.78
N SER A 754 22.42 19.33 -20.50
CA SER A 754 22.41 20.73 -20.96
C SER A 754 22.40 20.83 -22.48
N ALA A 755 23.19 20.00 -23.18
CA ALA A 755 23.18 19.95 -24.64
C ALA A 755 21.85 19.44 -25.23
N ALA A 756 21.16 18.52 -24.55
CA ALA A 756 19.84 18.03 -24.95
C ALA A 756 18.73 19.07 -24.72
N ALA A 757 18.81 19.86 -23.64
CA ALA A 757 17.90 20.97 -23.36
C ALA A 757 18.08 22.15 -24.34
N GLU A 758 19.32 22.45 -24.75
CA GLU A 758 19.60 23.48 -25.76
C GLU A 758 19.22 23.03 -27.18
N GLY A 759 19.30 21.73 -27.48
CA GLY A 759 18.90 21.15 -28.77
C GLY A 759 17.39 21.15 -29.04
N THR A 760 16.55 21.38 -28.04
CA THR A 760 15.07 21.39 -28.15
C THR A 760 14.45 22.79 -28.15
N GLY A 761 15.25 23.85 -28.00
CA GLY A 761 14.80 25.26 -27.98
C GLY A 761 14.84 26.01 -29.32
N GLY A 762 15.19 25.35 -30.43
CA GLY A 762 15.47 25.99 -31.72
C GLY A 762 14.46 25.69 -32.83
N SER A 763 13.16 25.89 -32.63
CA SER A 763 12.22 26.00 -33.77
C SER A 763 11.17 27.07 -33.52
N SER A 764 11.52 28.32 -33.83
CA SER A 764 10.51 29.35 -34.11
C SER A 764 10.08 29.20 -35.58
N PRO A 765 8.77 29.19 -35.90
CA PRO A 765 8.28 28.93 -37.23
C PRO A 765 8.35 30.22 -38.05
N ALA A 766 9.34 30.33 -38.94
CA ALA A 766 9.38 31.41 -39.92
C ALA A 766 9.82 30.90 -41.29
N ASP A 767 8.84 31.00 -42.18
CA ASP A 767 8.93 31.27 -43.61
C ASP A 767 9.17 30.10 -44.58
N ALA A 768 8.04 29.57 -45.06
CA ALA A 768 7.94 28.85 -46.30
C ALA A 768 7.92 29.84 -47.46
N SER A 769 8.93 29.83 -48.35
CA SER A 769 8.71 29.99 -49.80
C SER A 769 10.01 29.95 -50.62
N ARG A 770 10.19 28.85 -51.37
CA ARG A 770 10.44 28.75 -52.83
C ARG A 770 11.47 27.66 -53.20
N PRO A 771 11.19 26.85 -54.22
CA PRO A 771 12.13 25.92 -54.82
C PRO A 771 12.89 26.61 -55.97
N ASP A 772 14.16 26.28 -56.17
CA ASP A 772 14.71 26.16 -57.51
C ASP A 772 16.03 25.38 -57.50
N GLY A 773 16.13 24.46 -58.45
CA GLY A 773 17.21 23.49 -58.56
C GLY A 773 18.46 24.01 -59.25
N SER A 774 19.51 23.20 -59.21
CA SER A 774 20.32 22.84 -60.38
C SER A 774 21.41 21.84 -60.01
N ALA A 775 21.78 21.07 -61.02
CA ALA A 775 22.55 19.84 -60.99
C ALA A 775 24.09 20.03 -60.99
N SER A 776 24.78 18.89 -61.06
CA SER A 776 26.20 18.64 -61.36
C SER A 776 27.16 18.69 -60.16
N GLY A 777 28.13 17.78 -59.99
CA GLY A 777 28.54 16.63 -60.77
C GLY A 777 29.81 16.00 -60.18
N GLY A 778 30.01 14.70 -60.44
CA GLY A 778 31.34 14.10 -60.62
C GLY A 778 32.02 13.51 -59.39
N GLU A 779 31.99 12.17 -59.24
CA GLU A 779 33.08 11.25 -59.61
C GLU A 779 34.34 11.36 -58.74
N THR A 780 34.60 10.35 -57.89
CA THR A 780 35.70 9.37 -58.06
C THR A 780 35.76 8.37 -56.89
N ARG A 781 35.72 7.08 -57.24
CA ARG A 781 36.17 5.90 -56.44
C ARG A 781 37.69 5.69 -56.70
N PRO A 782 38.40 4.61 -56.25
CA PRO A 782 38.09 3.46 -55.35
C PRO A 782 39.23 3.03 -54.39
N GLY A 783 38.97 1.97 -53.59
CA GLY A 783 39.93 0.87 -53.34
C GLY A 783 40.56 0.87 -51.93
N GLY A 784 40.18 -0.04 -51.04
CA GLY A 784 40.64 -1.44 -50.94
C GLY A 784 41.07 -1.65 -49.46
N ALA A 785 41.14 -2.83 -48.85
CA ALA A 785 40.91 -4.22 -49.18
C ALA A 785 40.75 -4.98 -47.84
N SER A 786 39.93 -6.05 -47.82
CA SER A 786 40.01 -7.13 -46.82
C SER A 786 41.30 -7.94 -47.00
N PRO A 787 41.75 -8.71 -45.99
CA PRO A 787 41.31 -10.11 -45.93
C PRO A 787 41.10 -10.71 -44.52
N ASP A 788 40.05 -11.50 -44.46
CA ASP A 788 39.84 -12.80 -43.81
C ASP A 788 41.08 -13.58 -43.30
N ARG A 789 40.94 -14.26 -42.14
CA ARG A 789 41.43 -15.63 -41.87
C ARG A 789 40.97 -16.19 -40.50
N THR A 790 39.91 -17.01 -40.56
CA THR A 790 39.82 -18.43 -40.10
C THR A 790 40.53 -18.95 -38.83
N ASP A 791 39.69 -19.35 -37.86
CA ASP A 791 39.36 -20.75 -37.46
C ASP A 791 40.29 -21.62 -36.56
N GLY A 792 39.63 -22.33 -35.63
CA GLY A 792 40.09 -23.51 -34.85
C GLY A 792 40.44 -23.21 -33.37
N ARG A 793 39.98 -23.93 -32.33
CA ARG A 793 39.30 -25.24 -32.22
C ARG A 793 38.97 -25.50 -30.73
N ARG A 794 37.79 -26.08 -30.43
CA ARG A 794 37.40 -27.11 -29.39
C ARG A 794 38.05 -27.05 -27.98
N GLY A 795 37.35 -27.28 -26.86
CA GLY A 795 35.98 -27.72 -26.59
C GLY A 795 35.86 -28.38 -25.19
N ARG A 796 34.60 -28.61 -24.78
CA ARG A 796 34.09 -29.46 -23.65
C ARG A 796 34.53 -29.02 -22.23
N GLY A 797 33.67 -28.89 -21.23
CA GLY A 797 32.37 -29.52 -21.01
C GLY A 797 32.49 -30.52 -19.85
N ARG A 798 32.14 -30.08 -18.65
CA ARG A 798 31.27 -30.76 -17.69
C ARG A 798 30.79 -29.77 -16.64
#